data_AF-A0A372GML4-F1
#
_entry.id   AF-A0A372GML4-F1
#
_cell.length_a   1.000
_cell.length_b   1.000
_cell.length_c   1.000
_cell.angle_alpha   90.00
_cell.angle_beta   90.00
_cell.angle_gamma   90.00
#
_symmetry.space_group_name_H-M   'P 1'
#
loop_
_entity.id
_entity.type
_entity.pdbx_description
1 polymer ?
#
loop_
_entity_poly.entity_id
_entity_poly.type
_entity_poly.pdbx_seq_one_letter_code
_entity_poly.pdbx_strand_id
1 'polypeptide(L)'
;FHPPTIPIVSNLTGTVATVEQLTSPGYWTRLIREPVNFHAGATTLTEHDVTTYLELGPDAVLSALTDQPGIPLLRRNQPETHTIVTALATAHTQGVTVDWNTVLPKTPTIALPTYPFQRRRYWLDRADGSADVGAAGLGAASHPLLGATVELAETATVVLTGKLSRHSHPWLADHSVMGTVLLPGTAFVELALWAGEQTGCTLLEDLTLEAPLVIPDTGAVALQVFADTPDGDGRRALTIHSRPADGDDHPWTRHASGTLASSSEPAQTSTLGTAWPPPGATPIDVSGFYEDLAAAGYHYGPVFQGLRAVWQDGDDLYADVHLPDEESANGYTAHPALLDAVMHALAQAAVSTGEMGLPFAWTGVRLHAVGATQVRVRITPTGQHTFALTIVDPADDLVATIEEVATRAIDPAQLGTPDSSRDPLYQLEWVEIPTPTTTATDDASEPEIVTLRAEGEGPHDPEHVHALTEQALTLIQNNPDTHLVILTHHAIATTPDDPIHDLPAATTWGLLRTAQNEHPDHITLIDTDQPHNKDLIPAALATGEPQLAIRNNTLHVPRLVPTTSERQAPVLDPDGTVLITGGTGTLGALVARHLITRHGARNLLLTSRRGPDAPGAHDLAAELTQLGANVTITACDTTDPDALADLLDGVRLTAVIHAAGILDDATITALTPQQLHTVLRPKVDAAWNLHRLTQDHDLAAFILFSSAAGTLGNPGQANYAAANTYLDALAHHRHTNNLPATSIAWGLWDSASGMGENLGDADLARLRRTGISPLSVDEGLALFDAAIGLGRPHVVPLRIDTAALSGQAGLGMVPAPLRGLVRAPRRRAASAAEAASSAAAWRERLAGRAEPEQRRLLLDLVRTNIAQVLGHASGGTIDADRGLLDLGFDSLTAVQLRNQLGAATGLRLPTTLVFDHPTAAALAEYLRAELAPAEADGHAALMAELSRLEASVSGVLPAPEARGEVVLRLQAIMRRLGGGNGSAEPGAVDAAVLESASDEEIFEFIDSEL
;
A
#
# COMPACT_ATOMS: atom_id res chain seq x y z
N PHE A 1 42.48 59.50 55.60
CA PHE A 1 42.03 59.33 54.21
C PHE A 1 42.54 57.98 53.72
N HIS A 2 41.71 57.21 53.03
CA HIS A 2 42.07 55.87 52.51
C HIS A 2 42.38 55.93 51.01
N PRO A 3 43.22 55.03 50.47
CA PRO A 3 43.43 54.94 49.04
C PRO A 3 42.10 54.66 48.32
N PRO A 4 41.82 55.36 47.21
CA PRO A 4 40.59 55.13 46.46
C PRO A 4 40.65 53.78 45.73
N THR A 5 39.53 53.08 45.68
CA THR A 5 39.37 51.85 44.89
C THR A 5 38.88 52.11 43.47
N ILE A 6 38.36 53.32 43.21
CA ILE A 6 37.92 53.81 41.90
C ILE A 6 38.88 54.94 41.49
N PRO A 7 39.43 54.93 40.26
CA PRO A 7 40.24 56.04 39.76
C PRO A 7 39.47 57.37 39.82
N ILE A 8 40.13 58.43 40.30
CA ILE A 8 39.53 59.76 40.42
C ILE A 8 40.33 60.74 39.57
N VAL A 9 39.67 61.47 38.68
CA VAL A 9 40.24 62.65 38.02
C VAL A 9 40.09 63.84 38.95
N SER A 10 41.19 64.49 39.29
CA SER A 10 41.21 65.62 40.20
C SER A 10 40.73 66.88 39.48
N ASN A 11 39.64 67.47 39.96
CA ASN A 11 39.16 68.76 39.44
C ASN A 11 40.05 69.94 39.87
N LEU A 12 41.12 69.72 40.64
CA LEU A 12 42.13 70.73 40.92
C LEU A 12 43.21 70.76 39.82
N THR A 13 43.65 69.58 39.38
CA THR A 13 44.77 69.41 38.43
C THR A 13 44.31 69.12 37.01
N GLY A 14 43.07 68.66 36.83
CA GLY A 14 42.53 68.21 35.55
C GLY A 14 43.02 66.84 35.12
N THR A 15 43.75 66.09 35.96
CA THR A 15 44.40 64.80 35.61
C THR A 15 44.05 63.70 36.62
N VAL A 16 44.32 62.44 36.29
CA VAL A 16 44.15 61.30 37.21
C VAL A 16 44.96 61.53 38.49
N ALA A 17 44.29 61.58 39.64
CA ALA A 17 44.91 61.87 40.92
C ALA A 17 45.68 60.67 41.47
N THR A 18 46.80 60.94 42.13
CA THR A 18 47.58 59.91 42.82
C THR A 18 47.00 59.59 44.20
N VAL A 19 47.32 58.41 44.71
CA VAL A 19 46.92 57.98 46.07
C VAL A 19 47.43 58.96 47.12
N GLU A 20 48.67 59.45 46.97
CA GLU A 20 49.29 60.41 47.90
C GLU A 20 48.56 61.75 47.91
N GLN A 21 48.07 62.20 46.76
CA GLN A 21 47.29 63.44 46.65
C GLN A 21 45.97 63.32 47.42
N LEU A 22 45.19 62.26 47.14
CA LEU A 22 43.85 62.08 47.74
C LEU A 22 43.89 61.71 49.22
N THR A 23 45.00 61.09 49.66
CA THR A 23 45.20 60.75 51.08
C THR A 23 45.75 61.90 51.92
N SER A 24 46.09 63.05 51.31
CA SER A 24 46.61 64.23 51.99
C SER A 24 45.51 65.23 52.37
N PRO A 25 45.42 65.68 53.64
CA PRO A 25 44.52 66.76 54.05
C PRO A 25 44.73 68.07 53.27
N GLY A 26 45.95 68.31 52.81
CA GLY A 26 46.31 69.51 52.06
C GLY A 26 45.63 69.61 50.70
N TYR A 27 45.41 68.47 50.03
CA TYR A 27 44.69 68.42 48.75
C TYR A 27 43.25 68.93 48.90
N TRP A 28 42.53 68.46 49.91
CA TRP A 28 41.13 68.86 50.17
C TRP A 28 41.00 70.34 50.55
N THR A 29 41.97 70.87 51.31
CA THR A 29 41.99 72.30 51.64
C THR A 29 42.21 73.17 50.40
N ARG A 30 43.01 72.70 49.45
CA ARG A 30 43.26 73.38 48.18
C ARG A 30 42.07 73.29 47.24
N LEU A 31 41.42 72.13 47.13
CA LEU A 31 40.25 71.92 46.29
C LEU A 31 39.09 72.89 46.59
N ILE A 32 38.94 73.32 47.85
CA ILE A 32 37.90 74.29 48.27
C ILE A 32 38.33 75.75 48.02
N ARG A 33 39.64 76.03 47.95
CA ARG A 33 40.19 77.40 47.86
C ARG A 33 40.64 77.81 46.47
N GLU A 34 41.05 76.86 45.64
CA GLU A 34 41.60 77.07 44.31
C GLU A 34 40.51 76.84 43.23
N PRO A 35 40.70 77.34 41.98
CA PRO A 35 39.72 77.16 40.91
C PRO A 35 39.48 75.69 40.55
N VAL A 36 38.21 75.35 40.28
CA VAL A 36 37.79 74.01 39.84
C VAL A 36 37.93 73.89 38.33
N ASN A 37 38.88 73.09 37.87
CA ASN A 37 39.15 72.79 36.46
C ASN A 37 38.26 71.64 35.95
N PHE A 38 36.94 71.80 36.01
CA PHE A 38 35.98 70.78 35.57
C PHE A 38 36.15 70.41 34.10
N HIS A 39 36.36 71.40 33.22
CA HIS A 39 36.55 71.15 31.79
C HIS A 39 37.77 70.25 31.52
N ALA A 40 38.92 70.54 32.15
CA ALA A 40 40.11 69.70 32.01
C ALA A 40 39.86 68.27 32.54
N GLY A 41 39.12 68.14 33.65
CA GLY A 41 38.72 66.83 34.18
C GLY A 41 37.83 66.05 33.21
N ALA A 42 36.86 66.72 32.58
CA ALA A 42 36.01 66.11 31.56
C ALA A 42 36.81 65.72 30.30
N THR A 43 37.73 66.57 29.84
CA THR A 43 38.62 66.25 28.70
C THR A 43 39.48 65.03 28.99
N THR A 44 40.05 64.92 30.20
CA THR A 44 40.82 63.72 30.57
C THR A 44 39.96 62.47 30.64
N LEU A 45 38.69 62.56 31.04
CA LEU A 45 37.76 61.42 30.96
C LEU A 45 37.52 61.01 29.49
N THR A 46 37.28 61.97 28.59
CA THR A 46 37.17 61.71 27.15
C THR A 46 38.45 61.08 26.57
N GLU A 47 39.63 61.54 26.98
CA GLU A 47 40.92 60.97 26.57
C GLU A 47 41.15 59.54 27.07
N HIS A 48 40.45 59.13 28.14
CA HIS A 48 40.45 57.76 28.66
C HIS A 48 39.24 56.94 28.15
N ASP A 49 38.68 57.34 27.00
CA ASP A 49 37.57 56.65 26.33
C ASP A 49 36.28 56.53 27.19
N VAL A 50 36.07 57.47 28.13
CA VAL A 50 34.82 57.52 28.89
C VAL A 50 33.71 58.10 28.01
N THR A 51 32.71 57.28 27.73
CA THR A 51 31.61 57.60 26.81
C THR A 51 30.29 57.91 27.51
N THR A 52 30.15 57.52 28.79
CA THR A 52 28.91 57.72 29.56
C THR A 52 29.21 58.46 30.86
N TYR A 53 28.45 59.53 31.12
CA TYR A 53 28.58 60.36 32.31
C TYR A 53 27.32 60.25 33.16
N LEU A 54 27.47 59.97 34.46
CA LEU A 54 26.38 59.97 35.42
C LEU A 54 26.58 61.13 36.41
N GLU A 55 25.67 62.10 36.41
CA GLU A 55 25.72 63.22 37.35
C GLU A 55 25.07 62.81 38.68
N LEU A 56 25.91 62.65 39.69
CA LEU A 56 25.50 62.44 41.07
C LEU A 56 25.30 63.79 41.75
N GLY A 57 24.06 64.24 41.79
CA GLY A 57 23.70 65.52 42.38
C GLY A 57 22.18 65.71 42.45
N PRO A 58 21.71 66.79 43.09
CA PRO A 58 20.29 67.05 43.28
C PRO A 58 19.56 67.55 42.00
N ASP A 59 20.29 67.74 40.89
CA ASP A 59 19.78 68.31 39.64
C ASP A 59 20.70 67.93 38.45
N ALA A 60 20.45 68.51 37.27
CA ALA A 60 21.16 68.22 36.02
C ALA A 60 22.11 69.34 35.54
N VAL A 61 22.90 69.92 36.44
CA VAL A 61 23.69 71.13 36.15
C VAL A 61 24.94 70.82 35.33
N LEU A 62 25.63 69.72 35.65
CA LEU A 62 26.89 69.33 35.02
C LEU A 62 26.69 68.49 33.77
N SER A 63 25.53 67.86 33.62
CA SER A 63 25.18 66.97 32.51
C SER A 63 25.28 67.64 31.13
N ALA A 64 25.09 68.95 31.05
CA ALA A 64 25.21 69.71 29.80
C ALA A 64 26.63 70.25 29.54
N LEU A 65 27.56 70.07 30.49
CA LEU A 65 28.91 70.63 30.46
C LEU A 65 29.98 69.59 30.09
N THR A 66 29.56 68.38 29.73
CA THR A 66 30.39 67.27 29.23
C THR A 66 30.24 67.15 27.72
N ASP A 67 31.23 66.55 27.04
CA ASP A 67 31.23 66.43 25.56
C ASP A 67 30.06 65.59 25.03
N GLN A 68 29.62 64.59 25.81
CA GLN A 68 28.36 63.86 25.61
C GLN A 68 27.39 64.23 26.73
N PRO A 69 26.08 64.39 26.48
CA PRO A 69 25.12 64.72 27.53
C PRO A 69 25.15 63.69 28.66
N GLY A 70 25.42 64.14 29.88
CA GLY A 70 25.37 63.30 31.07
C GLY A 70 23.95 62.90 31.44
N ILE A 71 23.84 61.79 32.17
CA ILE A 71 22.59 61.30 32.75
C ILE A 71 22.48 61.87 34.17
N PRO A 72 21.51 62.74 34.46
CA PRO A 72 21.30 63.21 35.83
C PRO A 72 20.58 62.15 36.65
N LEU A 73 21.13 61.83 37.83
CA LEU A 73 20.51 60.85 38.73
C LEU A 73 19.25 61.41 39.41
N LEU A 74 19.27 62.69 39.79
CA LEU A 74 18.13 63.38 40.39
C LEU A 74 17.78 64.64 39.60
N ARG A 75 16.52 65.07 39.71
CA ARG A 75 16.05 66.34 39.20
C ARG A 75 15.20 67.04 40.23
N ARG A 76 15.35 68.37 40.31
CA ARG A 76 14.54 69.18 41.22
C ARG A 76 13.05 69.03 40.87
N ASN A 77 12.21 68.96 41.90
CA ASN A 77 10.75 68.85 41.79
C ASN A 77 10.27 67.55 41.09
N GLN A 78 11.08 66.49 41.08
CA GLN A 78 10.66 65.17 40.62
C GLN A 78 10.84 64.11 41.73
N PRO A 79 10.02 63.05 41.76
CA PRO A 79 10.18 61.97 42.73
C PRO A 79 11.52 61.23 42.54
N GLU A 80 12.31 61.11 43.62
CA GLU A 80 13.67 60.52 43.58
C GLU A 80 13.67 59.08 43.03
N THR A 81 12.71 58.25 43.43
CA THR A 81 12.58 56.88 42.94
C THR A 81 12.38 56.84 41.42
N HIS A 82 11.57 57.75 40.88
CA HIS A 82 11.32 57.82 39.45
C HIS A 82 12.58 58.28 38.69
N THR A 83 13.28 59.30 39.19
CA THR A 83 14.48 59.82 38.53
C THR A 83 15.65 58.83 38.58
N ILE A 84 15.83 58.12 39.70
CA ILE A 84 16.86 57.09 39.84
C ILE A 84 16.61 55.92 38.88
N VAL A 85 15.39 55.37 38.87
CA VAL A 85 15.05 54.26 37.98
C VAL A 85 15.16 54.68 36.51
N THR A 86 14.73 55.90 36.17
CA THR A 86 14.87 56.45 34.81
C THR A 86 16.32 56.66 34.42
N ALA A 87 17.18 57.14 35.33
CA ALA A 87 18.60 57.34 35.08
C ALA A 87 19.31 55.99 34.85
N LEU A 88 19.02 54.98 35.67
CA LEU A 88 19.55 53.62 35.49
C LEU A 88 19.04 52.97 34.20
N ALA A 89 17.78 53.16 33.85
CA ALA A 89 17.22 52.67 32.59
C ALA A 89 17.88 53.36 31.39
N THR A 90 18.06 54.69 31.45
CA THR A 90 18.78 55.45 30.43
C THR A 90 20.22 54.94 30.28
N ALA A 91 20.94 54.74 31.39
CA ALA A 91 22.29 54.21 31.38
C ALA A 91 22.34 52.80 30.75
N HIS A 92 21.37 51.94 31.08
CA HIS A 92 21.23 50.62 30.47
C HIS A 92 21.01 50.68 28.96
N THR A 93 20.14 51.58 28.48
CA THR A 93 19.93 51.78 27.03
C THR A 93 21.16 52.37 26.32
N GLN A 94 22.05 53.04 27.05
CA GLN A 94 23.35 53.52 26.55
C GLN A 94 24.47 52.47 26.65
N GLY A 95 24.16 51.24 27.08
CA GLY A 95 25.10 50.11 27.13
C GLY A 95 25.79 49.91 28.48
N VAL A 96 25.44 50.67 29.52
CA VAL A 96 25.96 50.44 30.88
C VAL A 96 25.29 49.19 31.47
N THR A 97 26.11 48.28 31.99
CA THR A 97 25.58 47.10 32.69
C THR A 97 25.01 47.53 34.04
N VAL A 98 23.71 47.32 34.24
CA VAL A 98 23.00 47.60 35.50
C VAL A 98 22.56 46.27 36.11
N ASP A 99 22.95 46.01 37.35
CA ASP A 99 22.46 44.85 38.09
C ASP A 99 21.05 45.11 38.63
N TRP A 100 20.04 44.82 37.82
CA TRP A 100 18.63 45.01 38.16
C TRP A 100 18.19 44.20 39.39
N ASN A 101 18.91 43.12 39.75
CA ASN A 101 18.60 42.36 40.96
C ASN A 101 18.92 43.11 42.26
N THR A 102 19.78 44.13 42.19
CA THR A 102 20.07 45.01 43.34
C THR A 102 19.07 46.15 43.49
N VAL A 103 18.38 46.50 42.40
CA VAL A 103 17.47 47.66 42.31
C VAL A 103 16.01 47.24 42.47
N LEU A 104 15.64 46.08 41.93
CA LEU A 104 14.27 45.56 41.94
C LEU A 104 14.14 44.42 42.96
N PRO A 105 13.00 44.32 43.66
CA PRO A 105 12.72 43.16 44.51
C PRO A 105 12.63 41.88 43.67
N LYS A 106 13.00 40.73 44.24
CA LYS A 106 12.88 39.42 43.58
C LYS A 106 11.39 39.04 43.42
N THR A 107 10.80 39.38 42.28
CA THR A 107 9.43 39.01 41.89
C THR A 107 9.41 38.08 40.67
N PRO A 108 8.33 37.30 40.46
CA PRO A 108 8.18 36.46 39.27
C PRO A 108 8.23 37.32 37.99
N THR A 109 9.00 36.87 37.00
CA THR A 109 9.08 37.53 35.70
C THR A 109 7.87 37.15 34.85
N ILE A 110 7.28 38.13 34.17
CA ILE A 110 6.19 37.92 33.20
C ILE A 110 6.83 37.99 31.80
N ALA A 111 6.49 37.02 30.93
CA ALA A 111 6.92 37.06 29.54
C ALA A 111 6.25 38.25 28.83
N LEU A 112 7.06 39.20 28.36
CA LEU A 112 6.59 40.28 27.50
C LEU A 112 6.46 39.79 26.05
N PRO A 113 5.61 40.43 25.23
CA PRO A 113 5.56 40.18 23.80
C PRO A 113 6.98 40.24 23.20
N THR A 114 7.27 39.32 22.29
CA THR A 114 8.57 39.27 21.61
C THR A 114 8.79 40.49 20.74
N TYR A 115 10.03 40.68 20.27
CA TYR A 115 10.40 41.79 19.38
C TYR A 115 9.37 41.95 18.24
N PRO A 116 8.80 43.15 18.05
CA PRO A 116 7.83 43.40 16.98
C PRO A 116 8.61 43.50 15.65
N PHE A 117 8.93 42.34 15.06
CA PHE A 117 9.56 42.30 13.74
C PHE A 117 8.77 43.18 12.78
N GLN A 118 9.46 44.02 11.99
CA GLN A 118 8.83 44.89 10.98
C GLN A 118 8.07 44.10 9.89
N ARG A 119 8.11 42.75 9.94
CA ARG A 119 7.47 41.80 9.01
C ARG A 119 7.71 42.15 7.54
N ARG A 120 8.89 42.70 7.24
CA ARG A 120 9.34 42.92 5.87
C ARG A 120 9.97 41.64 5.37
N ARG A 121 9.49 41.17 4.21
CA ARG A 121 10.00 39.98 3.53
C ARG A 121 11.38 40.30 2.95
N TYR A 122 12.42 39.84 3.62
CA TYR A 122 13.81 39.90 3.15
C TYR A 122 14.30 38.47 2.91
N TRP A 123 13.66 37.81 1.96
CA TRP A 123 14.12 36.53 1.44
C TRP A 123 15.06 36.81 0.28
N LEU A 124 16.12 36.01 0.15
CA LEU A 124 16.68 35.74 -1.16
C LEU A 124 15.59 34.93 -1.87
N ASP A 125 14.61 35.63 -2.43
CA ASP A 125 13.85 35.09 -3.54
C ASP A 125 14.93 34.91 -4.61
N ARG A 126 15.55 33.73 -4.65
CA ARG A 126 15.97 33.20 -5.93
C ARG A 126 14.70 33.35 -6.74
N ALA A 127 14.70 34.28 -7.68
CA ALA A 127 14.00 33.95 -8.90
C ALA A 127 14.57 32.58 -9.23
N ASP A 128 13.78 31.53 -9.02
CA ASP A 128 13.83 30.37 -9.89
C ASP A 128 13.43 30.90 -11.29
N GLY A 129 14.24 31.84 -11.81
CA GLY A 129 14.50 31.86 -13.22
C GLY A 129 15.05 30.48 -13.44
N SER A 130 14.24 29.65 -14.10
CA SER A 130 14.68 28.88 -15.24
C SER A 130 16.20 28.80 -15.21
N ALA A 131 16.74 27.78 -14.54
CA ALA A 131 18.11 27.39 -14.79
C ALA A 131 18.18 27.33 -16.32
N ASP A 132 18.93 28.26 -16.93
CA ASP A 132 18.91 28.50 -18.38
C ASP A 132 18.87 27.17 -19.10
N VAL A 133 17.66 26.73 -19.48
CA VAL A 133 17.45 25.35 -19.91
C VAL A 133 18.14 25.14 -21.26
N GLY A 134 18.41 26.26 -21.95
CA GLY A 134 19.25 26.33 -23.14
C GLY A 134 20.68 25.88 -22.89
N ALA A 135 21.24 26.06 -21.68
CA ALA A 135 22.57 25.54 -21.32
C ALA A 135 22.61 23.99 -21.26
N ALA A 136 21.47 23.35 -20.99
CA ALA A 136 21.28 21.90 -21.07
C ALA A 136 20.79 21.42 -22.46
N GLY A 137 20.68 22.33 -23.43
CA GLY A 137 20.17 22.03 -24.78
C GLY A 137 18.66 21.84 -24.87
N LEU A 138 17.90 22.24 -23.84
CA LEU A 138 16.44 22.11 -23.77
C LEU A 138 15.76 23.45 -24.14
N GLY A 139 14.58 23.38 -24.77
CA GLY A 139 13.77 24.56 -25.06
C GLY A 139 13.05 25.07 -23.81
N ALA A 140 12.82 26.39 -23.72
CA ALA A 140 11.99 26.95 -22.66
C ALA A 140 10.52 26.69 -22.97
N ALA A 141 9.81 25.98 -22.08
CA ALA A 141 8.40 25.66 -22.28
C ALA A 141 7.46 26.88 -22.17
N SER A 142 7.94 28.02 -21.66
CA SER A 142 7.20 29.30 -21.58
C SER A 142 5.77 29.19 -21.02
N HIS A 143 5.55 28.24 -20.10
CA HIS A 143 4.25 27.93 -19.52
C HIS A 143 4.36 27.83 -17.99
N PRO A 144 3.41 28.35 -17.19
CA PRO A 144 3.54 28.41 -15.74
C PRO A 144 3.76 27.05 -15.05
N LEU A 145 3.14 25.97 -15.54
CA LEU A 145 3.28 24.61 -14.96
C LEU A 145 4.42 23.79 -15.56
N LEU A 146 5.07 24.26 -16.63
CA LEU A 146 6.06 23.50 -17.40
C LEU A 146 7.35 24.31 -17.54
N GLY A 147 8.47 23.72 -17.14
CA GLY A 147 9.78 24.37 -17.16
C GLY A 147 10.54 24.20 -18.47
N ALA A 148 10.39 23.07 -19.15
CA ALA A 148 11.21 22.74 -20.33
C ALA A 148 10.45 21.92 -21.38
N THR A 149 10.86 22.10 -22.64
CA THR A 149 10.38 21.36 -23.81
C THR A 149 11.55 20.63 -24.46
N VAL A 150 11.35 19.36 -24.81
CA VAL A 150 12.32 18.51 -25.48
C VAL A 150 11.67 17.91 -26.72
N GLU A 151 12.26 18.15 -27.88
CA GLU A 151 11.87 17.46 -29.13
C GLU A 151 12.85 16.31 -29.37
N LEU A 152 12.32 15.09 -29.51
CA LEU A 152 13.14 13.90 -29.79
C LEU A 152 13.50 13.87 -31.29
N ALA A 153 14.80 13.95 -31.58
CA ALA A 153 15.35 14.22 -32.92
C ALA A 153 14.97 13.20 -34.03
N GLU A 154 14.50 12.00 -33.67
CA GLU A 154 14.14 10.95 -34.64
C GLU A 154 12.62 10.72 -34.76
N THR A 155 11.85 11.10 -33.75
CA THR A 155 10.43 10.72 -33.64
C THR A 155 9.49 11.91 -33.83
N ALA A 156 9.99 13.15 -33.76
CA ALA A 156 9.14 14.34 -33.66
C ALA A 156 8.15 14.28 -32.48
N THR A 157 8.48 13.46 -31.47
CA THR A 157 7.81 13.41 -30.17
C THR A 157 8.23 14.65 -29.38
N VAL A 158 7.25 15.33 -28.78
CA VAL A 158 7.49 16.46 -27.90
C VAL A 158 7.25 16.03 -26.46
N VAL A 159 8.24 16.26 -25.60
CA VAL A 159 8.16 16.01 -24.16
C VAL A 159 8.24 17.34 -23.42
N LEU A 160 7.20 17.66 -22.66
CA LEU A 160 7.17 18.82 -21.79
C LEU A 160 7.36 18.35 -20.35
N THR A 161 8.17 19.05 -19.57
CA THR A 161 8.46 18.68 -18.18
C THR A 161 8.32 19.86 -17.24
N GLY A 162 7.82 19.60 -16.04
CA GLY A 162 7.55 20.60 -15.00
C GLY A 162 7.71 20.05 -13.59
N LYS A 163 7.69 20.95 -12.60
CA LYS A 163 7.74 20.59 -11.17
C LYS A 163 6.62 21.33 -10.44
N LEU A 164 5.68 20.59 -9.86
CA LEU A 164 4.54 21.14 -9.15
C LEU A 164 4.73 21.00 -7.64
N SER A 165 4.43 22.06 -6.90
CA SER A 165 4.40 22.05 -5.43
C SER A 165 3.48 23.15 -4.93
N ARG A 166 2.95 22.99 -3.72
CA ARG A 166 2.17 24.04 -3.05
C ARG A 166 3.00 25.29 -2.74
N HIS A 167 4.33 25.18 -2.74
CA HIS A 167 5.24 26.30 -2.53
C HIS A 167 5.43 27.14 -3.80
N SER A 168 5.68 26.49 -4.94
CA SER A 168 5.86 27.15 -6.23
C SER A 168 4.55 27.59 -6.88
N HIS A 169 3.45 26.89 -6.59
CA HIS A 169 2.12 27.18 -7.11
C HIS A 169 1.09 27.21 -5.96
N PRO A 170 1.06 28.30 -5.16
CA PRO A 170 0.21 28.39 -3.98
C PRO A 170 -1.28 28.17 -4.26
N TRP A 171 -1.76 28.61 -5.42
CA TRP A 171 -3.16 28.45 -5.83
C TRP A 171 -3.59 26.99 -5.93
N LEU A 172 -2.68 26.02 -6.14
CA LEU A 172 -3.03 24.60 -6.15
C LEU A 172 -3.62 24.14 -4.80
N ALA A 173 -3.22 24.77 -3.70
CA ALA A 173 -3.73 24.47 -2.37
C ALA A 173 -5.23 24.78 -2.21
N ASP A 174 -5.78 25.64 -3.07
CA ASP A 174 -7.19 26.04 -3.06
C ASP A 174 -8.09 25.03 -3.77
N HIS A 175 -7.57 23.93 -4.31
CA HIS A 175 -8.38 22.86 -4.90
C HIS A 175 -8.20 21.57 -4.10
N SER A 176 -9.10 21.35 -3.14
CA SER A 176 -9.08 20.19 -2.25
C SER A 176 -10.39 19.42 -2.31
N VAL A 177 -10.30 18.10 -2.45
CA VAL A 177 -11.45 17.20 -2.51
C VAL A 177 -11.26 16.11 -1.46
N MET A 178 -12.24 15.92 -0.59
CA MET A 178 -12.21 15.05 0.58
C MET A 178 -10.97 15.26 1.47
N GLY A 179 -10.55 16.52 1.63
CA GLY A 179 -9.37 16.89 2.42
C GLY A 179 -8.02 16.68 1.72
N THR A 180 -8.01 16.22 0.46
CA THR A 180 -6.78 15.99 -0.33
C THR A 180 -6.62 17.06 -1.41
N VAL A 181 -5.43 17.68 -1.48
CA VAL A 181 -5.12 18.69 -2.52
C VAL A 181 -4.83 17.99 -3.85
N LEU A 182 -5.64 18.27 -4.86
CA LEU A 182 -5.56 17.63 -6.18
C LEU A 182 -5.27 18.67 -7.25
N LEU A 183 -4.52 18.27 -8.28
CA LEU A 183 -4.49 19.02 -9.52
C LEU A 183 -5.89 18.94 -10.19
N PRO A 184 -6.54 20.08 -10.49
CA PRO A 184 -7.89 20.07 -11.07
C PRO A 184 -7.87 19.42 -12.45
N GLY A 185 -9.00 18.79 -12.83
CA GLY A 185 -9.16 18.16 -14.15
C GLY A 185 -8.87 19.11 -15.31
N THR A 186 -9.22 20.38 -15.13
CA THR A 186 -9.01 21.46 -16.11
C THR A 186 -7.54 21.85 -16.29
N ALA A 187 -6.67 21.58 -15.31
CA ALA A 187 -5.23 21.75 -15.50
C ALA A 187 -4.66 20.70 -16.45
N PHE A 188 -5.22 19.48 -16.50
CA PHE A 188 -4.83 18.49 -17.52
C PHE A 188 -5.26 18.93 -18.92
N VAL A 189 -6.44 19.55 -19.05
CA VAL A 189 -6.89 20.15 -20.32
C VAL A 189 -5.94 21.25 -20.76
N GLU A 190 -5.56 22.15 -19.85
CA GLU A 190 -4.58 23.20 -20.13
C GLU A 190 -3.22 22.64 -20.59
N LEU A 191 -2.70 21.62 -19.90
CA LEU A 191 -1.45 20.95 -20.28
C LEU A 191 -1.56 20.30 -21.68
N ALA A 192 -2.72 19.73 -22.00
CA ALA A 192 -2.99 19.12 -23.29
C ALA A 192 -3.08 20.18 -24.42
N LEU A 193 -3.77 21.29 -24.17
CA LEU A 193 -3.89 22.41 -25.12
C LEU A 193 -2.52 23.06 -25.38
N TRP A 194 -1.72 23.25 -24.33
CA TRP A 194 -0.34 23.73 -24.49
C TRP A 194 0.52 22.76 -25.30
N ALA A 195 0.41 21.45 -25.05
CA ALA A 195 1.09 20.45 -25.86
C ALA A 195 0.65 20.50 -27.34
N GLY A 196 -0.65 20.71 -27.59
CA GLY A 196 -1.20 20.95 -28.91
C GLY A 196 -0.56 22.15 -29.62
N GLU A 197 -0.44 23.28 -28.94
CA GLU A 197 0.22 24.49 -29.47
C GLU A 197 1.68 24.22 -29.86
N GLN A 198 2.43 23.48 -29.03
CA GLN A 198 3.83 23.11 -29.33
C GLN A 198 3.95 22.18 -30.54
N THR A 199 2.92 21.39 -30.85
CA THR A 199 2.91 20.45 -31.97
C THR A 199 2.12 20.94 -33.19
N GLY A 200 1.51 22.13 -33.13
CA GLY A 200 0.64 22.66 -34.17
C GLY A 200 -0.75 22.00 -34.27
N CYS A 201 -1.16 21.28 -33.23
CA CYS A 201 -2.48 20.64 -33.14
C CYS A 201 -3.46 21.58 -32.43
N THR A 202 -4.51 22.01 -33.12
CA THR A 202 -5.48 23.00 -32.63
C THR A 202 -6.73 22.38 -32.01
N LEU A 203 -6.84 21.06 -32.03
CA LEU A 203 -7.96 20.29 -31.50
C LEU A 203 -7.46 19.25 -30.51
N LEU A 204 -8.02 19.26 -29.31
CA LEU A 204 -7.99 18.11 -28.41
C LEU A 204 -9.20 17.24 -28.73
N GLU A 205 -8.98 16.15 -29.49
CA GLU A 205 -10.05 15.24 -29.92
C GLU A 205 -10.68 14.56 -28.72
N ASP A 206 -9.85 14.01 -27.84
CA ASP A 206 -10.27 13.39 -26.58
C ASP A 206 -9.20 13.55 -25.49
N LEU A 207 -9.62 13.58 -24.24
CA LEU A 207 -8.77 13.48 -23.06
C LEU A 207 -9.52 12.76 -21.95
N THR A 208 -8.99 11.62 -21.51
CA THR A 208 -9.50 10.83 -20.39
C THR A 208 -8.58 10.95 -19.19
N LEU A 209 -9.14 11.27 -18.02
CA LEU A 209 -8.43 11.28 -16.75
C LEU A 209 -8.50 9.87 -16.13
N GLU A 210 -7.34 9.23 -15.97
CA GLU A 210 -7.20 7.85 -15.50
C GLU A 210 -6.97 7.77 -13.98
N ALA A 211 -6.20 8.70 -13.42
CA ALA A 211 -5.86 8.73 -12.00
C ALA A 211 -5.68 10.17 -11.49
N PRO A 212 -6.18 10.50 -10.27
CA PRO A 212 -5.98 11.82 -9.69
C PRO A 212 -4.49 12.09 -9.42
N LEU A 213 -4.06 13.34 -9.60
CA LEU A 213 -2.70 13.78 -9.26
C LEU A 213 -2.77 14.58 -7.95
N VAL A 214 -2.28 13.97 -6.88
CA VAL A 214 -2.20 14.60 -5.55
C VAL A 214 -0.99 15.51 -5.48
N ILE A 215 -1.18 16.73 -4.96
CA ILE A 215 -0.08 17.65 -4.68
C ILE A 215 0.29 17.52 -3.20
N PRO A 216 1.51 17.06 -2.86
CA PRO A 216 1.87 16.78 -1.47
C PRO A 216 2.00 18.07 -0.64
N ASP A 217 1.77 17.94 0.66
CA ASP A 217 1.92 19.03 1.64
C ASP A 217 3.35 19.55 1.73
N THR A 218 4.31 18.63 1.60
CA THR A 218 5.75 18.91 1.59
C THR A 218 6.41 18.21 0.41
N GLY A 219 7.37 18.89 -0.23
CA GLY A 219 8.03 18.38 -1.42
C GLY A 219 7.33 18.81 -2.70
N ALA A 220 7.58 18.08 -3.78
CA ALA A 220 7.08 18.42 -5.11
C ALA A 220 6.91 17.16 -5.96
N VAL A 221 6.15 17.29 -7.04
CA VAL A 221 6.00 16.24 -8.06
C VAL A 221 6.64 16.69 -9.36
N ALA A 222 7.40 15.79 -9.99
CA ALA A 222 7.85 15.95 -11.36
C ALA A 222 6.72 15.56 -12.31
N LEU A 223 6.46 16.39 -13.31
CA LEU A 223 5.40 16.22 -14.30
C LEU A 223 6.03 16.01 -15.68
N GLN A 224 5.51 15.08 -16.47
CA GLN A 224 5.85 14.90 -17.87
C GLN A 224 4.61 14.80 -18.74
N VAL A 225 4.59 15.55 -19.84
CA VAL A 225 3.57 15.48 -20.89
C VAL A 225 4.24 15.00 -22.17
N PHE A 226 3.77 13.90 -22.72
CA PHE A 226 4.26 13.35 -23.98
C PHE A 226 3.22 13.58 -25.06
N ALA A 227 3.59 14.26 -26.13
CA ALA A 227 2.87 14.29 -27.40
C ALA A 227 3.67 13.47 -28.41
N ASP A 228 3.15 12.29 -28.77
CA ASP A 228 3.86 11.30 -29.57
C ASP A 228 3.98 11.73 -31.04
N THR A 229 4.68 10.91 -31.83
CA THR A 229 4.83 11.07 -33.27
C THR A 229 3.45 11.19 -33.94
N PRO A 230 3.29 12.03 -34.98
CA PRO A 230 2.02 12.12 -35.67
C PRO A 230 1.78 10.83 -36.46
N ASP A 231 0.55 10.31 -36.39
CA ASP A 231 0.11 9.19 -37.21
C ASP A 231 -0.10 9.60 -38.68
N GLY A 232 -0.59 8.67 -39.50
CA GLY A 232 -0.85 8.91 -40.93
C GLY A 232 -1.87 10.01 -41.22
N ASP A 233 -2.73 10.34 -40.25
CA ASP A 233 -3.75 11.39 -40.32
C ASP A 233 -3.28 12.70 -39.65
N GLY A 234 -2.05 12.73 -39.11
CA GLY A 234 -1.50 13.88 -38.41
C GLY A 234 -1.98 14.02 -36.95
N ARG A 235 -2.57 12.97 -36.37
CA ARG A 235 -2.98 12.94 -34.95
C ARG A 235 -1.84 12.46 -34.08
N ARG A 236 -1.81 12.91 -32.83
CA ARG A 236 -0.76 12.58 -31.86
C ARG A 236 -1.40 12.03 -30.59
N ALA A 237 -0.94 10.86 -30.16
CA ALA A 237 -1.27 10.36 -28.84
C ALA A 237 -0.64 11.27 -27.77
N LEU A 238 -1.42 11.63 -26.76
CA LEU A 238 -1.00 12.45 -25.63
C LEU A 238 -1.06 11.61 -24.34
N THR A 239 -0.04 11.71 -23.49
CA THR A 239 -0.09 11.16 -22.13
C THR A 239 0.54 12.09 -21.11
N ILE A 240 -0.04 12.16 -19.91
CA ILE A 240 0.44 13.01 -18.80
C ILE A 240 0.79 12.11 -17.63
N HIS A 241 2.02 12.24 -17.14
CA HIS A 241 2.58 11.42 -16.08
C HIS A 241 3.16 12.26 -14.95
N SER A 242 3.17 11.72 -13.73
CA SER A 242 3.90 12.33 -12.62
C SER A 242 4.60 11.31 -11.73
N ARG A 243 5.57 11.79 -10.95
CA ARG A 243 6.22 11.05 -9.86
C ARG A 243 6.69 12.02 -8.77
N PRO A 244 6.93 11.57 -7.53
CA PRO A 244 7.61 12.38 -6.52
C PRO A 244 8.95 12.92 -7.05
N ALA A 245 9.24 14.20 -6.81
CA ALA A 245 10.46 14.84 -7.31
C ALA A 245 11.71 14.47 -6.50
N ASP A 246 11.55 13.86 -5.32
CA ASP A 246 12.61 13.67 -4.33
C ASP A 246 13.26 12.25 -4.38
N GLY A 247 13.09 11.52 -5.50
CA GLY A 247 13.77 10.24 -5.73
C GLY A 247 13.73 9.81 -7.20
N ASP A 248 14.89 9.44 -7.76
CA ASP A 248 15.00 9.04 -9.18
C ASP A 248 14.39 7.65 -9.48
N ASP A 249 14.14 6.85 -8.45
CA ASP A 249 13.69 5.45 -8.53
C ASP A 249 12.16 5.26 -8.39
N HIS A 250 11.38 6.33 -8.24
CA HIS A 250 9.92 6.20 -8.20
C HIS A 250 9.32 5.98 -9.60
N PRO A 251 8.38 5.02 -9.77
CA PRO A 251 7.72 4.80 -11.04
C PRO A 251 6.83 5.99 -11.42
N TRP A 252 6.73 6.25 -12.71
CA TRP A 252 5.81 7.25 -13.26
C TRP A 252 4.38 6.73 -13.19
N THR A 253 3.48 7.54 -12.64
CA THR A 253 2.04 7.31 -12.67
C THR A 253 1.44 8.06 -13.83
N ARG A 254 0.65 7.38 -14.67
CA ARG A 254 -0.12 8.03 -15.74
C ARG A 254 -1.43 8.56 -15.18
N HIS A 255 -1.70 9.84 -15.44
CA HIS A 255 -2.87 10.55 -14.91
C HIS A 255 -3.90 10.84 -15.99
N ALA A 256 -3.46 11.08 -17.22
CA ALA A 256 -4.35 11.32 -18.34
C ALA A 256 -3.76 10.77 -19.65
N SER A 257 -4.65 10.38 -20.55
CA SER A 257 -4.33 10.00 -21.93
C SER A 257 -5.35 10.62 -22.88
N GLY A 258 -4.93 10.99 -24.09
CA GLY A 258 -5.82 11.58 -25.08
C GLY A 258 -5.23 11.64 -26.48
N THR A 259 -5.92 12.33 -27.38
CA THR A 259 -5.50 12.50 -28.77
C THR A 259 -5.55 13.98 -29.17
N LEU A 260 -4.45 14.46 -29.73
CA LEU A 260 -4.35 15.78 -30.35
C LEU A 260 -4.47 15.65 -31.86
N ALA A 261 -5.21 16.55 -32.51
CA ALA A 261 -5.32 16.57 -33.97
C ALA A 261 -5.18 17.98 -34.55
N SER A 262 -4.76 18.01 -35.80
CA SER A 262 -4.77 19.22 -36.62
C SER A 262 -6.14 19.35 -37.28
N SER A 263 -6.96 20.32 -36.85
CA SER A 263 -8.25 20.55 -37.48
C SER A 263 -8.12 21.39 -38.75
N SER A 264 -8.57 20.85 -39.89
CA SER A 264 -8.76 21.61 -41.13
C SER A 264 -10.18 22.15 -41.32
N GLU A 265 -11.14 21.73 -40.51
CA GLU A 265 -12.53 22.20 -40.60
C GLU A 265 -12.71 23.57 -39.92
N PRO A 266 -13.45 24.51 -40.55
CA PRO A 266 -13.80 25.77 -39.92
C PRO A 266 -14.74 25.51 -38.74
N ALA A 267 -14.37 25.99 -37.55
CA ALA A 267 -15.18 25.84 -36.35
C ALA A 267 -16.60 26.41 -36.54
N GLN A 268 -17.61 25.74 -35.97
CA GLN A 268 -18.94 26.31 -35.89
C GLN A 268 -18.92 27.53 -34.96
N THR A 269 -19.06 28.72 -35.52
CA THR A 269 -19.01 30.00 -34.79
C THR A 269 -20.40 30.40 -34.28
N SER A 270 -20.99 29.63 -33.37
CA SER A 270 -22.21 30.06 -32.67
C SER A 270 -21.83 30.80 -31.38
N THR A 271 -22.04 32.11 -31.32
CA THR A 271 -21.87 32.91 -30.10
C THR A 271 -23.14 32.86 -29.22
N LEU A 272 -23.10 33.46 -28.03
CA LEU A 272 -24.23 33.46 -27.09
C LEU A 272 -25.20 34.63 -27.34
N GLY A 273 -24.74 35.67 -28.04
CA GLY A 273 -25.49 36.89 -28.32
C GLY A 273 -25.19 38.00 -27.29
N THR A 274 -25.40 39.26 -27.68
CA THR A 274 -25.00 40.44 -26.88
C THR A 274 -25.96 40.80 -25.73
N ALA A 275 -27.14 40.19 -25.66
CA ALA A 275 -28.10 40.41 -24.58
C ALA A 275 -27.84 39.42 -23.42
N TRP A 276 -27.34 39.92 -22.28
CA TRP A 276 -26.95 39.10 -21.13
C TRP A 276 -27.58 39.61 -19.81
N PRO A 277 -28.14 38.73 -18.96
CA PRO A 277 -28.38 37.30 -19.21
C PRO A 277 -29.40 37.10 -20.35
N PRO A 278 -29.48 35.88 -20.95
CA PRO A 278 -30.40 35.61 -22.04
C PRO A 278 -31.85 35.99 -21.69
N PRO A 279 -32.59 36.69 -22.57
CA PRO A 279 -33.96 37.08 -22.30
C PRO A 279 -34.87 35.87 -22.08
N GLY A 280 -35.42 35.73 -20.87
CA GLY A 280 -36.28 34.61 -20.49
C GLY A 280 -35.65 33.60 -19.53
N ALA A 281 -34.33 33.66 -19.34
CA ALA A 281 -33.63 32.79 -18.41
C ALA A 281 -33.94 33.15 -16.94
N THR A 282 -34.19 32.14 -16.10
CA THR A 282 -34.47 32.29 -14.68
C THR A 282 -33.19 32.20 -13.85
N PRO A 283 -32.90 33.15 -12.94
CA PRO A 283 -31.69 33.09 -12.11
C PRO A 283 -31.76 31.94 -11.09
N ILE A 284 -30.64 31.24 -10.91
CA ILE A 284 -30.40 30.26 -9.85
C ILE A 284 -29.61 30.96 -8.73
N ASP A 285 -30.08 30.82 -7.49
CA ASP A 285 -29.36 31.35 -6.33
C ASP A 285 -28.06 30.54 -6.11
N VAL A 286 -26.93 31.23 -6.06
CA VAL A 286 -25.60 30.66 -5.80
C VAL A 286 -25.06 31.07 -4.41
N SER A 287 -25.88 31.75 -3.61
CA SER A 287 -25.53 32.13 -2.23
C SER A 287 -25.33 30.87 -1.38
N GLY A 288 -24.19 30.75 -0.70
CA GLY A 288 -23.86 29.59 0.12
C GLY A 288 -23.38 28.35 -0.65
N PHE A 289 -23.37 28.38 -1.99
CA PHE A 289 -22.98 27.24 -2.83
C PHE A 289 -21.62 26.63 -2.46
N TYR A 290 -20.58 27.45 -2.27
CA TYR A 290 -19.26 26.94 -1.90
C TYR A 290 -19.19 26.41 -0.46
N GLU A 291 -20.08 26.89 0.43
CA GLU A 291 -20.21 26.34 1.79
C GLU A 291 -20.84 24.95 1.74
N ASP A 292 -21.86 24.76 0.89
CA ASP A 292 -22.50 23.47 0.65
C ASP A 292 -21.54 22.46 0.00
N LEU A 293 -20.75 22.90 -0.98
CA LEU A 293 -19.67 22.10 -1.57
C LEU A 293 -18.63 21.67 -0.53
N ALA A 294 -18.20 22.60 0.32
CA ALA A 294 -17.26 22.30 1.41
C ALA A 294 -17.85 21.30 2.41
N ALA A 295 -19.14 21.40 2.73
CA ALA A 295 -19.84 20.43 3.59
C ALA A 295 -19.94 19.04 2.93
N ALA A 296 -20.01 18.98 1.60
CA ALA A 296 -19.95 17.75 0.81
C ALA A 296 -18.51 17.24 0.58
N GLY A 297 -17.49 17.90 1.14
CA GLY A 297 -16.08 17.51 1.05
C GLY A 297 -15.32 18.14 -0.13
N TYR A 298 -15.91 19.04 -0.90
CA TYR A 298 -15.28 19.75 -2.01
C TYR A 298 -14.88 21.15 -1.55
N HIS A 299 -13.63 21.29 -1.11
CA HIS A 299 -13.07 22.51 -0.55
C HIS A 299 -12.36 23.33 -1.63
N TYR A 300 -13.09 24.32 -2.16
CA TYR A 300 -12.54 25.31 -3.09
C TYR A 300 -12.16 26.58 -2.34
N GLY A 301 -10.88 26.96 -2.38
CA GLY A 301 -10.36 28.22 -1.86
C GLY A 301 -10.59 29.39 -2.82
N PRO A 302 -10.18 30.62 -2.44
CA PRO A 302 -10.52 31.85 -3.15
C PRO A 302 -10.23 31.84 -4.65
N VAL A 303 -9.16 31.16 -5.09
CA VAL A 303 -8.79 31.11 -6.51
C VAL A 303 -9.83 30.37 -7.38
N PHE A 304 -10.48 29.34 -6.83
CA PHE A 304 -11.46 28.50 -7.54
C PHE A 304 -12.90 28.98 -7.37
N GLN A 305 -13.14 30.00 -6.54
CA GLN A 305 -14.48 30.55 -6.30
C GLN A 305 -14.89 31.59 -7.36
N GLY A 306 -14.74 31.23 -8.63
CA GLY A 306 -14.93 32.14 -9.77
C GLY A 306 -16.39 32.30 -10.25
N LEU A 307 -17.28 31.38 -9.90
CA LEU A 307 -18.70 31.41 -10.30
C LEU A 307 -19.42 32.62 -9.66
N ARG A 308 -19.97 33.52 -10.47
CA ARG A 308 -20.65 34.75 -10.00
C ARG A 308 -22.17 34.66 -10.05
N ALA A 309 -22.70 34.07 -11.12
CA ALA A 309 -24.14 33.94 -11.31
C ALA A 309 -24.44 32.81 -12.27
N VAL A 310 -25.60 32.16 -12.07
CA VAL A 310 -26.12 31.10 -12.93
C VAL A 310 -27.58 31.40 -13.28
N TRP A 311 -27.97 31.12 -14.53
CA TRP A 311 -29.34 31.19 -15.01
C TRP A 311 -29.69 29.90 -15.74
N GLN A 312 -30.99 29.58 -15.76
CA GLN A 312 -31.53 28.43 -16.46
C GLN A 312 -32.53 28.88 -17.52
N ASP A 313 -32.44 28.32 -18.72
CA ASP A 313 -33.44 28.48 -19.79
C ASP A 313 -33.72 27.11 -20.43
N GLY A 314 -34.89 26.54 -20.13
CA GLY A 314 -35.17 25.14 -20.46
C GLY A 314 -34.17 24.18 -19.78
N ASP A 315 -33.47 23.39 -20.60
CA ASP A 315 -32.44 22.46 -20.16
C ASP A 315 -31.02 23.09 -20.19
N ASP A 316 -30.87 24.27 -20.78
CA ASP A 316 -29.58 24.98 -20.87
C ASP A 316 -29.29 25.77 -19.59
N LEU A 317 -28.03 25.75 -19.17
CA LEU A 317 -27.50 26.58 -18.10
C LEU A 317 -26.59 27.66 -18.65
N TYR A 318 -26.71 28.86 -18.09
CA TYR A 318 -25.87 30.00 -18.41
C TYR A 318 -25.12 30.44 -17.17
N ALA A 319 -23.82 30.71 -17.29
CA ALA A 319 -22.99 31.09 -16.15
C ALA A 319 -22.10 32.30 -16.47
N ASP A 320 -21.93 33.17 -15.48
CA ASP A 320 -20.94 34.26 -15.49
C ASP A 320 -19.81 33.90 -14.51
N VAL A 321 -18.58 33.83 -15.03
CA VAL A 321 -17.42 33.27 -14.32
C VAL A 321 -16.23 34.21 -14.44
N HIS A 322 -15.57 34.46 -13.32
CA HIS A 322 -14.45 35.39 -13.21
C HIS A 322 -13.25 34.72 -12.55
N LEU A 323 -12.07 34.95 -13.11
CA LEU A 323 -10.80 34.72 -12.42
C LEU A 323 -10.60 35.87 -11.40
N PRO A 324 -10.11 35.60 -10.18
CA PRO A 324 -9.80 36.66 -9.22
C PRO A 324 -8.73 37.64 -9.73
N ASP A 325 -8.87 38.92 -9.40
CA ASP A 325 -7.99 40.02 -9.89
C ASP A 325 -6.50 39.84 -9.50
N GLU A 326 -6.22 39.03 -8.49
CA GLU A 326 -4.86 38.74 -7.98
C GLU A 326 -4.13 37.68 -8.83
N GLU A 327 -4.85 36.90 -9.64
CA GLU A 327 -4.29 35.85 -10.50
C GLU A 327 -4.06 36.34 -11.93
N SER A 328 -2.94 35.93 -12.54
CA SER A 328 -2.61 36.30 -13.91
C SER A 328 -3.00 35.18 -14.88
N ALA A 329 -3.80 35.53 -15.90
CA ALA A 329 -4.06 34.64 -17.03
C ALA A 329 -2.87 34.53 -18.01
N ASN A 330 -1.78 35.29 -17.79
CA ASN A 330 -0.64 35.31 -18.70
C ASN A 330 0.13 33.99 -18.70
N GLY A 331 0.41 33.45 -19.88
CA GLY A 331 1.19 32.22 -20.06
C GLY A 331 0.38 30.93 -20.06
N TYR A 332 -0.91 31.00 -19.74
CA TYR A 332 -1.86 29.89 -19.93
C TYR A 332 -2.62 30.05 -21.25
N THR A 333 -3.01 28.95 -21.88
CA THR A 333 -3.97 28.95 -22.98
C THR A 333 -5.38 29.24 -22.45
N ALA A 334 -5.78 28.53 -21.41
CA ALA A 334 -6.95 28.78 -20.58
C ALA A 334 -6.59 28.56 -19.10
N HIS A 335 -6.81 29.56 -18.26
CA HIS A 335 -6.44 29.46 -16.85
C HIS A 335 -7.22 28.31 -16.17
N PRO A 336 -6.55 27.32 -15.52
CA PRO A 336 -7.23 26.13 -14.98
C PRO A 336 -8.34 26.46 -14.00
N ALA A 337 -8.13 27.41 -13.08
CA ALA A 337 -9.16 27.83 -12.12
C ALA A 337 -10.37 28.52 -12.76
N LEU A 338 -10.19 29.23 -13.88
CA LEU A 338 -11.29 29.84 -14.62
C LEU A 338 -12.15 28.75 -15.27
N LEU A 339 -11.50 27.79 -15.94
CA LEU A 339 -12.18 26.67 -16.57
C LEU A 339 -12.85 25.75 -15.54
N ASP A 340 -12.24 25.58 -14.36
CA ASP A 340 -12.81 24.78 -13.27
C ASP A 340 -14.06 25.45 -12.68
N ALA A 341 -14.02 26.77 -12.49
CA ALA A 341 -15.17 27.55 -12.05
C ALA A 341 -16.34 27.54 -13.04
N VAL A 342 -16.10 27.28 -14.33
CA VAL A 342 -17.17 27.00 -15.30
C VAL A 342 -17.87 25.68 -14.97
N MET A 343 -17.12 24.65 -14.57
CA MET A 343 -17.68 23.35 -14.19
C MET A 343 -18.51 23.42 -12.91
N HIS A 344 -18.26 24.39 -12.03
CA HIS A 344 -19.07 24.61 -10.84
C HIS A 344 -20.55 24.95 -11.15
N ALA A 345 -20.84 25.53 -12.32
CA ALA A 345 -22.22 25.75 -12.75
C ALA A 345 -23.00 24.44 -12.94
N LEU A 346 -22.33 23.36 -13.37
CA LEU A 346 -22.90 22.02 -13.44
C LEU A 346 -23.14 21.42 -12.05
N ALA A 347 -22.17 21.60 -11.14
CA ALA A 347 -22.29 21.14 -9.76
C ALA A 347 -23.49 21.80 -9.06
N GLN A 348 -23.77 23.08 -9.31
CA GLN A 348 -24.92 23.77 -8.73
C GLN A 348 -26.27 23.15 -9.13
N ALA A 349 -26.40 22.68 -10.37
CA ALA A 349 -27.60 21.97 -10.79
C ALA A 349 -27.72 20.59 -10.12
N ALA A 350 -26.59 19.90 -9.90
CA ALA A 350 -26.50 18.56 -9.30
C ALA A 350 -26.65 18.52 -7.77
N VAL A 351 -26.38 19.62 -7.04
CA VAL A 351 -26.59 19.70 -5.58
C VAL A 351 -28.05 19.41 -5.20
N SER A 352 -29.00 19.70 -6.10
CA SER A 352 -30.42 19.39 -5.90
C SER A 352 -30.78 17.90 -6.03
N THR A 353 -29.93 17.08 -6.68
CA THR A 353 -30.16 15.65 -6.95
C THR A 353 -29.28 14.71 -6.13
N GLY A 354 -28.23 15.22 -5.47
CA GLY A 354 -27.35 14.44 -4.59
C GLY A 354 -26.26 13.64 -5.31
N GLU A 355 -26.08 13.82 -6.62
CA GLU A 355 -25.07 13.14 -7.44
C GLU A 355 -24.05 14.14 -7.99
N MET A 356 -23.10 14.58 -7.15
CA MET A 356 -22.02 15.45 -7.62
C MET A 356 -20.95 14.64 -8.35
N GLY A 357 -20.64 15.01 -9.60
CA GLY A 357 -19.60 14.38 -10.41
C GLY A 357 -18.50 15.38 -10.80
N LEU A 358 -17.24 14.95 -10.77
CA LEU A 358 -16.14 15.73 -11.35
C LEU A 358 -15.95 15.38 -12.83
N PRO A 359 -15.39 16.30 -13.63
CA PRO A 359 -15.05 16.03 -15.03
C PRO A 359 -14.01 14.90 -15.11
N PHE A 360 -14.26 13.87 -15.92
CA PHE A 360 -13.31 12.77 -16.10
C PHE A 360 -12.93 12.50 -17.56
N ALA A 361 -13.74 12.96 -18.53
CA ALA A 361 -13.42 12.87 -19.94
C ALA A 361 -13.88 14.13 -20.69
N TRP A 362 -13.08 14.56 -21.66
CA TRP A 362 -13.33 15.71 -22.52
C TRP A 362 -13.20 15.29 -23.98
N THR A 363 -14.09 15.76 -24.83
CA THR A 363 -14.10 15.49 -26.27
C THR A 363 -14.26 16.80 -27.03
N GLY A 364 -13.46 16.98 -28.07
CA GLY A 364 -13.57 18.11 -29.00
C GLY A 364 -13.35 19.46 -28.33
N VAL A 365 -12.28 19.63 -27.56
CA VAL A 365 -11.92 20.92 -26.95
C VAL A 365 -11.15 21.76 -27.96
N ARG A 366 -11.67 22.97 -28.25
CA ARG A 366 -11.07 23.94 -29.15
C ARG A 366 -10.98 25.29 -28.47
N LEU A 367 -9.81 25.93 -28.59
CA LEU A 367 -9.56 27.27 -28.09
C LEU A 367 -9.54 28.25 -29.28
N HIS A 368 -10.23 29.38 -29.12
CA HIS A 368 -10.39 30.42 -30.14
C HIS A 368 -9.69 31.72 -29.73
N ALA A 369 -9.59 31.99 -28.42
CA ALA A 369 -8.87 33.13 -27.86
C ALA A 369 -8.21 32.76 -26.51
N VAL A 370 -7.10 33.43 -26.18
CA VAL A 370 -6.32 33.22 -24.94
C VAL A 370 -6.39 34.46 -24.05
N GLY A 371 -6.10 34.28 -22.75
CA GLY A 371 -5.95 35.39 -21.80
C GLY A 371 -7.26 36.00 -21.28
N ALA A 372 -8.40 35.31 -21.48
CA ALA A 372 -9.67 35.71 -20.87
C ALA A 372 -9.59 35.60 -19.33
N THR A 373 -10.04 36.63 -18.63
CA THR A 373 -10.16 36.65 -17.16
C THR A 373 -11.61 36.65 -16.69
N GLN A 374 -12.55 36.92 -17.60
CA GLN A 374 -13.99 36.82 -17.38
C GLN A 374 -14.60 36.12 -18.60
N VAL A 375 -15.49 35.16 -18.35
CA VAL A 375 -16.20 34.43 -19.40
C VAL A 375 -17.68 34.26 -19.07
N ARG A 376 -18.46 34.19 -20.13
CA ARG A 376 -19.86 33.79 -20.14
C ARG A 376 -19.96 32.43 -20.81
N VAL A 377 -20.73 31.54 -20.22
CA VAL A 377 -20.83 30.15 -20.70
C VAL A 377 -22.28 29.77 -20.91
N ARG A 378 -22.56 29.06 -22.00
CA ARG A 378 -23.75 28.22 -22.16
C ARG A 378 -23.34 26.76 -22.04
N ILE A 379 -24.06 26.02 -21.21
CA ILE A 379 -23.87 24.61 -20.95
C ILE A 379 -25.16 23.88 -21.36
N THR A 380 -25.05 22.99 -22.33
CA THR A 380 -26.18 22.25 -22.89
C THR A 380 -26.02 20.77 -22.56
N PRO A 381 -26.98 20.13 -21.86
CA PRO A 381 -26.95 18.69 -21.62
C PRO A 381 -27.03 17.90 -22.92
N THR A 382 -26.11 16.96 -23.14
CA THR A 382 -26.12 16.03 -24.28
C THR A 382 -26.53 14.60 -23.88
N GLY A 383 -26.54 14.31 -22.58
CA GLY A 383 -26.89 13.02 -21.99
C GLY A 383 -27.03 13.11 -20.46
N GLN A 384 -27.15 11.98 -19.77
CA GLN A 384 -27.40 11.95 -18.31
C GLN A 384 -26.25 12.55 -17.48
N HIS A 385 -25.01 12.43 -17.96
CA HIS A 385 -23.80 12.96 -17.30
C HIS A 385 -22.82 13.59 -18.30
N THR A 386 -23.34 14.06 -19.45
CA THR A 386 -22.53 14.62 -20.55
C THR A 386 -23.08 15.97 -20.98
N PHE A 387 -22.20 16.92 -21.25
CA PHE A 387 -22.55 18.32 -21.52
C PHE A 387 -21.69 18.93 -22.63
N ALA A 388 -22.26 19.78 -23.46
CA ALA A 388 -21.55 20.62 -24.43
C ALA A 388 -21.42 22.04 -23.89
N LEU A 389 -20.25 22.68 -24.08
CA LEU A 389 -20.00 24.04 -23.57
C LEU A 389 -19.60 25.00 -24.70
N THR A 390 -20.19 26.19 -24.67
CA THR A 390 -19.80 27.35 -25.49
C THR A 390 -19.37 28.47 -24.55
N ILE A 391 -18.10 28.88 -24.63
CA ILE A 391 -17.48 29.87 -23.74
C ILE A 391 -17.13 31.11 -24.56
N VAL A 392 -17.65 32.27 -24.17
CA VAL A 392 -17.39 33.57 -24.79
C VAL A 392 -16.90 34.58 -23.75
N ASP A 393 -16.30 35.67 -24.19
CA ASP A 393 -15.92 36.78 -23.32
C ASP A 393 -17.10 37.75 -23.08
N PRO A 394 -16.94 38.84 -22.29
CA PRO A 394 -18.02 39.81 -22.08
C PRO A 394 -18.45 40.59 -23.33
N ALA A 395 -17.61 40.62 -24.37
CA ALA A 395 -17.90 41.21 -25.68
C ALA A 395 -18.62 40.25 -26.64
N ASP A 396 -18.88 39.00 -26.22
CA ASP A 396 -19.45 37.89 -27.01
C ASP A 396 -18.47 37.33 -28.06
N ASP A 397 -17.17 37.58 -27.90
CA ASP A 397 -16.13 36.94 -28.71
C ASP A 397 -15.87 35.52 -28.20
N LEU A 398 -15.77 34.56 -29.12
CA LEU A 398 -15.64 33.14 -28.78
C LEU A 398 -14.26 32.86 -28.15
N VAL A 399 -14.27 32.25 -26.97
CA VAL A 399 -13.06 31.89 -26.21
C VAL A 399 -12.76 30.41 -26.40
N ALA A 400 -13.74 29.53 -26.13
CA ALA A 400 -13.57 28.08 -26.25
C ALA A 400 -14.88 27.37 -26.60
N THR A 401 -14.77 26.23 -27.28
CA THR A 401 -15.89 25.30 -27.52
C THR A 401 -15.48 23.91 -27.09
N ILE A 402 -16.36 23.23 -26.36
CA ILE A 402 -16.19 21.86 -25.91
C ILE A 402 -17.39 21.08 -26.41
N GLU A 403 -17.15 20.10 -27.27
CA GLU A 403 -18.21 19.28 -27.87
C GLU A 403 -18.89 18.40 -26.82
N GLU A 404 -18.10 17.79 -25.93
CA GLU A 404 -18.62 17.01 -24.81
C GLU A 404 -17.66 17.01 -23.61
N VAL A 405 -18.22 17.15 -22.41
CA VAL A 405 -17.56 16.83 -21.14
C VAL A 405 -18.40 15.84 -20.36
N ALA A 406 -17.79 14.75 -19.93
CA ALA A 406 -18.43 13.74 -19.11
C ALA A 406 -18.04 13.89 -17.63
N THR A 407 -19.03 13.84 -16.75
CA THR A 407 -18.82 13.90 -15.30
C THR A 407 -19.05 12.54 -14.64
N ARG A 408 -18.29 12.24 -13.58
CA ARG A 408 -18.42 11.00 -12.80
C ARG A 408 -18.31 11.29 -11.32
N ALA A 409 -19.14 10.62 -10.51
CA ALA A 409 -18.97 10.63 -9.06
C ALA A 409 -17.59 10.08 -8.67
N ILE A 410 -16.97 10.72 -7.69
CA ILE A 410 -15.68 10.25 -7.16
C ILE A 410 -15.93 9.27 -6.04
N ASP A 411 -15.25 8.13 -6.10
CA ASP A 411 -15.14 7.21 -4.97
C ASP A 411 -14.09 7.77 -4.00
N PRO A 412 -14.45 8.10 -2.73
CA PRO A 412 -13.48 8.58 -1.74
C PRO A 412 -12.31 7.61 -1.52
N ALA A 413 -12.48 6.33 -1.84
CA ALA A 413 -11.41 5.33 -1.79
C ALA A 413 -10.30 5.55 -2.86
N GLN A 414 -10.58 6.31 -3.93
CA GLN A 414 -9.63 6.63 -5.01
C GLN A 414 -8.84 7.93 -4.77
N LEU A 415 -9.30 8.80 -3.86
CA LEU A 415 -8.67 10.10 -3.56
C LEU A 415 -7.58 10.02 -2.49
N GLY A 416 -7.47 8.90 -1.79
CA GLY A 416 -6.31 8.64 -0.97
C GLY A 416 -5.07 8.62 -1.86
N THR A 417 -4.05 9.41 -1.50
CA THR A 417 -2.69 8.93 -1.72
C THR A 417 -2.65 7.45 -1.30
N PRO A 418 -1.90 6.57 -1.99
CA PRO A 418 -1.67 5.20 -1.55
C PRO A 418 -0.94 5.10 -0.19
N ASP A 419 -0.99 6.12 0.69
CA ASP A 419 -0.12 6.24 1.85
C ASP A 419 -0.58 7.04 3.08
N SER A 420 -1.78 7.65 3.18
CA SER A 420 -2.01 8.49 4.38
C SER A 420 -3.43 8.63 4.97
N SER A 421 -4.41 7.77 4.68
CA SER A 421 -5.70 7.84 5.43
C SER A 421 -6.36 6.52 5.79
N ARG A 422 -5.74 5.38 5.45
CA ARG A 422 -6.06 4.10 6.08
C ARG A 422 -4.76 3.53 6.58
N ASP A 423 -4.62 3.42 7.90
CA ASP A 423 -3.57 2.57 8.47
C ASP A 423 -3.66 1.23 7.74
N PRO A 424 -2.56 0.70 7.17
CA PRO A 424 -2.55 -0.60 6.48
C PRO A 424 -2.69 -1.74 7.49
N LEU A 425 -3.75 -1.68 8.29
CA LEU A 425 -4.09 -2.56 9.39
C LEU A 425 -5.45 -3.18 9.09
N TYR A 426 -5.48 -4.50 9.14
CA TYR A 426 -6.65 -5.28 8.80
C TYR A 426 -6.94 -6.30 9.90
N GLN A 427 -8.16 -6.81 9.90
CA GLN A 427 -8.56 -7.95 10.72
C GLN A 427 -9.22 -9.01 9.85
N LEU A 428 -9.09 -10.28 10.26
CA LEU A 428 -9.78 -11.39 9.62
C LEU A 428 -11.18 -11.52 10.24
N GLU A 429 -12.22 -11.17 9.49
CA GLU A 429 -13.61 -11.37 9.88
C GLU A 429 -14.19 -12.59 9.18
N TRP A 430 -14.99 -13.36 9.91
CA TRP A 430 -15.78 -14.45 9.36
C TRP A 430 -17.19 -13.93 9.07
N VAL A 431 -17.47 -13.70 7.80
CA VAL A 431 -18.72 -13.07 7.33
C VAL A 431 -19.75 -14.15 7.01
N GLU A 432 -20.96 -13.98 7.53
CA GLU A 432 -22.08 -14.88 7.25
C GLU A 432 -22.47 -14.84 5.77
N ILE A 433 -22.68 -16.02 5.18
CA ILE A 433 -23.17 -16.17 3.80
C ILE A 433 -24.46 -17.00 3.76
N PRO A 434 -25.35 -16.73 2.78
CA PRO A 434 -26.57 -17.51 2.62
C PRO A 434 -26.28 -18.98 2.34
N THR A 435 -27.01 -19.88 2.99
CA THR A 435 -26.93 -21.33 2.72
C THR A 435 -27.64 -21.66 1.41
N PRO A 436 -26.95 -22.20 0.39
CA PRO A 436 -27.58 -22.54 -0.88
C PRO A 436 -28.46 -23.78 -0.74
N THR A 437 -29.62 -23.79 -1.40
CA THR A 437 -30.52 -24.95 -1.44
C THR A 437 -29.98 -25.96 -2.46
N THR A 438 -29.42 -27.08 -1.99
CA THR A 438 -28.94 -28.15 -2.86
C THR A 438 -30.09 -29.10 -3.23
N THR A 439 -30.38 -29.24 -4.52
CA THR A 439 -31.15 -30.38 -5.05
C THR A 439 -30.17 -31.50 -5.36
N ALA A 440 -30.32 -32.66 -4.74
CA ALA A 440 -29.46 -33.83 -5.00
C ALA A 440 -29.44 -34.14 -6.51
N THR A 441 -28.28 -33.96 -7.14
CA THR A 441 -28.01 -34.42 -8.51
C THR A 441 -27.10 -35.63 -8.42
N ASP A 442 -27.58 -36.77 -8.91
CA ASP A 442 -27.00 -38.14 -8.83
C ASP A 442 -25.66 -38.35 -9.58
N ASP A 443 -24.92 -37.30 -9.98
CA ASP A 443 -23.82 -37.43 -10.95
C ASP A 443 -22.50 -36.70 -10.59
N ALA A 444 -22.26 -36.44 -9.30
CA ALA A 444 -20.96 -35.98 -8.81
C ALA A 444 -20.32 -37.08 -7.96
N SER A 445 -19.07 -37.47 -8.27
CA SER A 445 -18.29 -38.35 -7.39
C SER A 445 -18.28 -37.78 -5.98
N GLU A 446 -18.72 -38.54 -4.98
CA GLU A 446 -18.70 -38.07 -3.59
C GLU A 446 -17.26 -37.68 -3.20
N PRO A 447 -17.02 -36.44 -2.75
CA PRO A 447 -15.70 -36.01 -2.36
C PRO A 447 -15.25 -36.77 -1.10
N GLU A 448 -13.96 -37.09 -1.01
CA GLU A 448 -13.41 -37.76 0.16
C GLU A 448 -13.35 -36.80 1.34
N ILE A 449 -14.16 -37.09 2.37
CA ILE A 449 -14.24 -36.28 3.59
C ILE A 449 -13.29 -36.85 4.63
N VAL A 450 -12.27 -36.07 5.00
CA VAL A 450 -11.28 -36.41 6.03
C VAL A 450 -11.44 -35.48 7.21
N THR A 451 -11.53 -36.03 8.42
CA THR A 451 -11.59 -35.24 9.66
C THR A 451 -10.21 -35.21 10.31
N LEU A 452 -9.66 -34.00 10.52
CA LEU A 452 -8.44 -33.79 11.29
C LEU A 452 -8.83 -33.29 12.68
N ARG A 453 -8.42 -34.04 13.71
CA ARG A 453 -8.67 -33.75 15.13
C ARG A 453 -7.53 -34.27 15.97
N ALA A 454 -7.24 -33.63 17.09
CA ALA A 454 -6.42 -34.27 18.12
C ALA A 454 -7.14 -35.51 18.69
N GLU A 455 -6.44 -36.64 18.82
CA GLU A 455 -6.93 -37.82 19.53
C GLU A 455 -6.63 -37.69 21.04
N GLY A 456 -7.67 -37.60 21.88
CA GLY A 456 -7.54 -37.67 23.35
C GLY A 456 -8.12 -36.46 24.11
N GLU A 457 -8.60 -36.68 25.33
CA GLU A 457 -8.96 -35.62 26.29
C GLU A 457 -7.71 -35.26 27.12
N GLY A 458 -6.85 -34.38 26.60
CA GLY A 458 -5.72 -33.76 27.34
C GLY A 458 -4.51 -33.39 26.45
N PRO A 459 -3.95 -32.17 26.57
CA PRO A 459 -4.49 -31.00 25.85
C PRO A 459 -3.41 -30.10 25.22
N HIS A 460 -3.62 -29.63 23.98
CA HIS A 460 -2.92 -28.49 23.36
C HIS A 460 -1.37 -28.48 23.38
N ASP A 461 -0.71 -29.56 23.78
CA ASP A 461 0.74 -29.58 23.91
C ASP A 461 1.42 -29.57 22.53
N PRO A 462 2.69 -29.16 22.45
CA PRO A 462 3.39 -29.04 21.18
C PRO A 462 3.57 -30.40 20.47
N GLU A 463 3.63 -31.51 21.21
CA GLU A 463 3.79 -32.85 20.64
C GLU A 463 2.59 -33.23 19.77
N HIS A 464 1.37 -33.00 20.26
CA HIS A 464 0.15 -33.22 19.49
C HIS A 464 0.03 -32.25 18.30
N VAL A 465 0.46 -30.99 18.46
CA VAL A 465 0.51 -30.02 17.36
C VAL A 465 1.42 -30.51 16.24
N HIS A 466 2.63 -30.95 16.59
CA HIS A 466 3.59 -31.49 15.64
C HIS A 466 3.06 -32.73 14.91
N ALA A 467 2.51 -33.70 15.66
CA ALA A 467 1.97 -34.93 15.08
C ALA A 467 0.81 -34.68 14.12
N LEU A 468 -0.15 -33.82 14.50
CA LEU A 468 -1.31 -33.51 13.65
C LEU A 468 -0.92 -32.72 12.40
N THR A 469 0.06 -31.81 12.50
CA THR A 469 0.55 -31.05 11.35
C THR A 469 1.29 -31.97 10.35
N GLU A 470 2.09 -32.91 10.85
CA GLU A 470 2.77 -33.91 10.02
C GLU A 470 1.78 -34.88 9.36
N GLN A 471 0.72 -35.27 10.07
CA GLN A 471 -0.38 -36.06 9.51
C GLN A 471 -1.08 -35.32 8.37
N ALA A 472 -1.35 -34.02 8.55
CA ALA A 472 -1.95 -33.19 7.51
C ALA A 472 -1.03 -33.07 6.27
N LEU A 473 0.27 -32.88 6.48
CA LEU A 473 1.25 -32.85 5.39
C LEU A 473 1.26 -34.17 4.60
N THR A 474 1.34 -35.29 5.32
CA THR A 474 1.38 -36.64 4.74
C THR A 474 0.10 -36.95 3.95
N LEU A 475 -1.06 -36.52 4.47
CA LEU A 475 -2.35 -36.69 3.81
C LEU A 475 -2.37 -36.01 2.43
N ILE A 476 -1.90 -34.75 2.36
CA ILE A 476 -1.88 -34.00 1.10
C ILE A 476 -0.83 -34.57 0.14
N GLN A 477 0.35 -34.93 0.62
CA GLN A 477 1.42 -35.51 -0.21
C GLN A 477 1.00 -36.85 -0.85
N ASN A 478 0.20 -37.66 -0.15
CA ASN A 478 -0.28 -38.95 -0.65
C ASN A 478 -1.47 -38.84 -1.61
N ASN A 479 -2.13 -37.67 -1.67
CA ASN A 479 -3.35 -37.46 -2.45
C ASN A 479 -3.27 -36.19 -3.32
N PRO A 480 -2.26 -36.05 -4.20
CA PRO A 480 -2.00 -34.80 -4.92
C PRO A 480 -3.10 -34.43 -5.92
N ASP A 481 -3.85 -35.41 -6.43
CA ASP A 481 -4.87 -35.23 -7.47
C ASP A 481 -6.31 -35.43 -6.96
N THR A 482 -6.50 -35.77 -5.68
CA THR A 482 -7.83 -36.00 -5.09
C THR A 482 -8.42 -34.69 -4.55
N HIS A 483 -9.72 -34.47 -4.73
CA HIS A 483 -10.42 -33.39 -4.02
C HIS A 483 -10.72 -33.84 -2.59
N LEU A 484 -10.02 -33.24 -1.62
CA LEU A 484 -10.17 -33.52 -0.21
C LEU A 484 -11.00 -32.45 0.49
N VAL A 485 -11.99 -32.89 1.27
CA VAL A 485 -12.74 -32.02 2.20
C VAL A 485 -12.22 -32.27 3.61
N ILE A 486 -11.52 -31.29 4.15
CA ILE A 486 -10.90 -31.36 5.47
C ILE A 486 -11.82 -30.71 6.50
N LEU A 487 -12.30 -31.52 7.44
CA LEU A 487 -13.12 -31.09 8.57
C LEU A 487 -12.26 -30.90 9.83
N THR A 488 -12.38 -29.73 10.46
CA THR A 488 -11.84 -29.44 11.80
C THR A 488 -12.96 -29.06 12.77
N HIS A 489 -12.68 -29.10 14.07
CA HIS A 489 -13.66 -28.81 15.13
C HIS A 489 -13.13 -27.72 16.07
N HIS A 490 -13.76 -26.53 16.02
CA HIS A 490 -13.33 -25.37 16.82
C HIS A 490 -11.81 -25.13 16.77
N ALA A 491 -11.22 -25.29 15.58
CA ALA A 491 -9.80 -25.06 15.32
C ALA A 491 -9.50 -23.58 15.03
N ILE A 492 -10.51 -22.82 14.60
CA ILE A 492 -10.43 -21.39 14.35
C ILE A 492 -11.56 -20.68 15.11
N ALA A 493 -11.38 -19.39 15.38
CA ALA A 493 -12.41 -18.55 15.99
C ALA A 493 -13.12 -17.73 14.90
N THR A 494 -14.46 -17.78 14.85
CA THR A 494 -15.24 -16.93 13.93
C THR A 494 -15.55 -15.56 14.52
N THR A 495 -15.53 -15.43 15.84
CA THR A 495 -15.72 -14.18 16.58
C THR A 495 -14.66 -14.06 17.69
N PRO A 496 -14.43 -12.86 18.26
CA PRO A 496 -13.48 -12.70 19.37
C PRO A 496 -13.77 -13.59 20.59
N ASP A 497 -15.03 -13.94 20.81
CA ASP A 497 -15.50 -14.73 21.95
C ASP A 497 -15.69 -16.23 21.62
N ASP A 498 -15.46 -16.64 20.36
CA ASP A 498 -15.56 -18.05 19.93
C ASP A 498 -14.37 -18.85 20.50
N PRO A 499 -14.61 -19.85 21.38
CA PRO A 499 -13.53 -20.62 21.97
C PRO A 499 -12.85 -21.53 20.94
N ILE A 500 -11.51 -21.54 20.97
CA ILE A 500 -10.71 -22.51 20.24
C ILE A 500 -10.46 -23.71 21.16
N HIS A 501 -11.12 -24.83 20.86
CA HIS A 501 -11.04 -26.08 21.63
C HIS A 501 -9.99 -27.06 21.07
N ASP A 502 -9.55 -26.89 19.83
CA ASP A 502 -8.53 -27.73 19.20
C ASP A 502 -7.39 -26.86 18.63
N LEU A 503 -6.53 -26.34 19.52
CA LEU A 503 -5.32 -25.60 19.11
C LEU A 503 -4.40 -26.39 18.16
N PRO A 504 -4.18 -27.71 18.34
CA PRO A 504 -3.46 -28.51 17.35
C PRO A 504 -4.05 -28.43 15.95
N ALA A 505 -5.37 -28.51 15.80
CA ALA A 505 -6.01 -28.42 14.49
C ALA A 505 -5.86 -27.02 13.85
N ALA A 506 -5.56 -25.96 14.60
CA ALA A 506 -5.32 -24.64 14.03
C ALA A 506 -4.10 -24.61 13.10
N THR A 507 -3.06 -25.40 13.37
CA THR A 507 -1.83 -25.39 12.54
C THR A 507 -2.07 -26.00 11.16
N THR A 508 -3.00 -26.96 11.06
CA THR A 508 -3.35 -27.57 9.78
C THR A 508 -3.98 -26.54 8.85
N TRP A 509 -4.69 -25.53 9.37
CA TRP A 509 -5.25 -24.46 8.55
C TRP A 509 -4.18 -23.65 7.82
N GLY A 510 -3.10 -23.26 8.49
CA GLY A 510 -1.99 -22.54 7.85
C GLY A 510 -1.33 -23.37 6.75
N LEU A 511 -1.04 -24.64 7.04
CA LEU A 511 -0.47 -25.59 6.06
C LEU A 511 -1.37 -25.74 4.83
N LEU A 512 -2.65 -25.99 5.07
CA LEU A 512 -3.63 -26.30 4.02
C LEU A 512 -4.01 -25.06 3.21
N ARG A 513 -3.96 -23.85 3.78
CA ARG A 513 -4.07 -22.58 3.02
C ARG A 513 -2.96 -22.43 1.99
N THR A 514 -1.72 -22.72 2.37
CA THR A 514 -0.62 -22.74 1.41
C THR A 514 -0.82 -23.84 0.37
N ALA A 515 -1.27 -25.03 0.77
CA ALA A 515 -1.58 -26.11 -0.15
C ALA A 515 -2.69 -25.74 -1.15
N GLN A 516 -3.73 -25.01 -0.74
CA GLN A 516 -4.78 -24.49 -1.63
C GLN A 516 -4.23 -23.54 -2.69
N ASN A 517 -3.24 -22.71 -2.33
CA ASN A 517 -2.62 -21.77 -3.27
C ASN A 517 -1.58 -22.44 -4.18
N GLU A 518 -0.93 -23.52 -3.72
CA GLU A 518 -0.07 -24.36 -4.55
C GLU A 518 -0.87 -25.29 -5.47
N HIS A 519 -2.02 -25.81 -5.03
CA HIS A 519 -2.88 -26.75 -5.75
C HIS A 519 -4.35 -26.30 -5.69
N PRO A 520 -4.75 -25.32 -6.53
CA PRO A 520 -6.11 -24.80 -6.55
C PRO A 520 -7.15 -25.88 -6.86
N ASP A 521 -8.34 -25.78 -6.25
CA ASP A 521 -9.50 -26.67 -6.45
C ASP A 521 -9.38 -28.12 -5.90
N HIS A 522 -8.29 -28.44 -5.19
CA HIS A 522 -8.10 -29.79 -4.61
C HIS A 522 -8.43 -29.91 -3.12
N ILE A 523 -8.53 -28.80 -2.37
CA ILE A 523 -8.70 -28.84 -0.92
C ILE A 523 -9.79 -27.86 -0.51
N THR A 524 -10.79 -28.34 0.25
CA THR A 524 -11.80 -27.48 0.91
C THR A 524 -11.69 -27.63 2.42
N LEU A 525 -11.53 -26.51 3.13
CA LEU A 525 -11.44 -26.45 4.59
C LEU A 525 -12.78 -26.07 5.20
N ILE A 526 -13.27 -26.87 6.16
CA ILE A 526 -14.51 -26.60 6.88
C ILE A 526 -14.26 -26.79 8.38
N ASP A 527 -14.37 -25.73 9.16
CA ASP A 527 -14.41 -25.82 10.63
C ASP A 527 -15.86 -25.88 11.12
N THR A 528 -16.19 -26.75 12.07
CA THR A 528 -17.58 -26.90 12.56
C THR A 528 -17.66 -27.03 14.07
N ASP A 529 -18.74 -26.51 14.65
CA ASP A 529 -19.15 -26.74 16.04
C ASP A 529 -19.87 -28.09 16.25
N GLN A 530 -20.23 -28.78 15.16
CA GLN A 530 -20.96 -30.06 15.18
C GLN A 530 -20.29 -31.08 14.23
N PRO A 531 -19.12 -31.65 14.58
CA PRO A 531 -18.36 -32.53 13.70
C PRO A 531 -19.09 -33.83 13.30
N HIS A 532 -20.13 -34.22 14.03
CA HIS A 532 -20.96 -35.39 13.72
C HIS A 532 -22.13 -35.08 12.77
N ASN A 533 -22.46 -33.80 12.57
CA ASN A 533 -23.54 -33.35 11.71
C ASN A 533 -22.99 -32.99 10.32
N LYS A 534 -23.22 -33.88 9.35
CA LYS A 534 -22.70 -33.73 7.98
C LYS A 534 -23.70 -33.10 7.01
N ASP A 535 -24.91 -32.77 7.47
CA ASP A 535 -26.03 -32.37 6.60
C ASP A 535 -25.75 -31.06 5.84
N LEU A 536 -24.94 -30.18 6.43
CA LEU A 536 -24.57 -28.89 5.84
C LEU A 536 -23.32 -28.96 4.95
N ILE A 537 -22.59 -30.08 4.91
CA ILE A 537 -21.38 -30.20 4.07
C ILE A 537 -21.72 -30.05 2.59
N PRO A 538 -22.74 -30.72 2.02
CA PRO A 538 -23.11 -30.52 0.62
C PRO A 538 -23.46 -29.05 0.29
N ALA A 539 -24.17 -28.37 1.21
CA ALA A 539 -24.51 -26.96 1.04
C ALA A 539 -23.26 -26.06 1.12
N ALA A 540 -22.32 -26.35 2.03
CA ALA A 540 -21.04 -25.67 2.14
C ALA A 540 -20.20 -25.83 0.85
N LEU A 541 -20.12 -27.04 0.30
CA LEU A 541 -19.41 -27.30 -0.96
C LEU A 541 -20.05 -26.57 -2.16
N ALA A 542 -21.38 -26.49 -2.19
CA ALA A 542 -22.11 -25.79 -3.24
C ALA A 542 -21.87 -24.26 -3.27
N THR A 543 -21.28 -23.68 -2.20
CA THR A 543 -20.86 -22.26 -2.21
C THR A 543 -19.68 -22.00 -3.14
N GLY A 544 -18.85 -23.01 -3.41
CA GLY A 544 -17.58 -22.86 -4.15
C GLY A 544 -16.49 -22.12 -3.37
N GLU A 545 -16.68 -21.90 -2.06
CA GLU A 545 -15.67 -21.26 -1.23
C GLU A 545 -14.64 -22.31 -0.74
N PRO A 546 -13.34 -22.01 -0.80
CA PRO A 546 -12.30 -22.97 -0.39
C PRO A 546 -12.19 -23.10 1.13
N GLN A 547 -12.72 -22.14 1.90
CA GLN A 547 -12.61 -22.06 3.36
C GLN A 547 -13.94 -21.61 3.95
N LEU A 548 -14.50 -22.42 4.85
CA LEU A 548 -15.76 -22.15 5.53
C LEU A 548 -15.66 -22.47 7.02
N ALA A 549 -16.50 -21.79 7.81
CA ALA A 549 -16.80 -22.17 9.17
C ALA A 549 -18.31 -22.33 9.34
N ILE A 550 -18.73 -23.40 10.02
CA ILE A 550 -20.11 -23.69 10.36
C ILE A 550 -20.25 -23.44 11.85
N ARG A 551 -21.14 -22.50 12.21
CA ARG A 551 -21.47 -22.16 13.59
C ARG A 551 -22.97 -22.04 13.72
N ASN A 552 -23.60 -22.73 14.65
CA ASN A 552 -25.06 -22.68 14.85
C ASN A 552 -25.85 -22.88 13.55
N ASN A 553 -25.41 -23.79 12.69
CA ASN A 553 -25.98 -24.05 11.36
C ASN A 553 -25.91 -22.88 10.34
N THR A 554 -25.12 -21.84 10.59
CA THR A 554 -24.84 -20.78 9.60
C THR A 554 -23.44 -20.93 9.02
N LEU A 555 -23.31 -20.60 7.73
CA LEU A 555 -22.06 -20.67 6.99
C LEU A 555 -21.35 -19.31 7.07
N HIS A 556 -20.07 -19.31 7.41
CA HIS A 556 -19.22 -18.14 7.46
C HIS A 556 -17.99 -18.33 6.57
N VAL A 557 -17.50 -17.23 6.00
CA VAL A 557 -16.30 -17.22 5.15
C VAL A 557 -15.30 -16.16 5.61
N PRO A 558 -13.99 -16.43 5.51
CA PRO A 558 -12.99 -15.48 5.98
C PRO A 558 -12.83 -14.32 4.99
N ARG A 559 -12.79 -13.09 5.50
CA ARG A 559 -12.56 -11.85 4.74
C ARG A 559 -11.63 -10.92 5.53
N LEU A 560 -10.65 -10.34 4.87
CA LEU A 560 -9.85 -9.26 5.42
C LEU A 560 -10.62 -7.95 5.31
N VAL A 561 -10.74 -7.25 6.44
CA VAL A 561 -11.50 -6.01 6.56
C VAL A 561 -10.58 -4.95 7.15
N PRO A 562 -10.51 -3.73 6.57
CA PRO A 562 -9.71 -2.64 7.14
C PRO A 562 -10.15 -2.33 8.57
N THR A 563 -9.20 -2.02 9.44
CA THR A 563 -9.47 -1.62 10.82
C THR A 563 -8.58 -0.44 11.22
N THR A 564 -9.09 0.42 12.09
CA THR A 564 -8.35 1.60 12.59
C THR A 564 -8.34 1.57 14.11
N SER A 565 -7.23 1.99 14.70
CA SER A 565 -7.14 2.08 16.16
C SER A 565 -7.60 3.45 16.65
N GLU A 566 -8.62 3.47 17.51
CA GLU A 566 -9.06 4.68 18.22
C GLU A 566 -8.54 4.72 19.68
N ARG A 567 -7.89 3.64 20.14
CA ARG A 567 -7.44 3.47 21.53
C ARG A 567 -5.93 3.63 21.63
N GLN A 568 -5.49 4.27 22.71
CA GLN A 568 -4.07 4.34 23.05
C GLN A 568 -3.55 2.97 23.45
N ALA A 569 -2.30 2.67 23.05
CA ALA A 569 -1.56 1.49 23.47
C ALA A 569 -1.54 1.33 25.01
N PRO A 570 -1.50 0.09 25.53
CA PRO A 570 -1.40 -0.16 26.96
C PRO A 570 -0.14 0.48 27.54
N VAL A 571 -0.28 1.13 28.70
CA VAL A 571 0.85 1.73 29.42
C VAL A 571 1.64 0.61 30.10
N LEU A 572 2.89 0.44 29.72
CA LEU A 572 3.80 -0.50 30.36
C LEU A 572 4.31 0.08 31.68
N ASP A 573 4.24 -0.71 32.77
CA ASP A 573 4.85 -0.34 34.06
C ASP A 573 6.39 -0.25 33.89
N PRO A 574 7.00 0.94 34.06
CA PRO A 574 8.44 1.11 33.91
C PRO A 574 9.26 0.28 34.91
N ASP A 575 8.69 -0.05 36.08
CA ASP A 575 9.34 -0.87 37.11
C ASP A 575 9.20 -2.38 36.83
N GLY A 576 8.39 -2.75 35.85
CA GLY A 576 8.26 -4.12 35.35
C GLY A 576 9.33 -4.51 34.33
N THR A 577 9.49 -5.82 34.11
CA THR A 577 10.39 -6.36 33.09
C THR A 577 9.62 -6.78 31.84
N VAL A 578 10.12 -6.41 30.66
CA VAL A 578 9.62 -6.87 29.37
C VAL A 578 10.54 -7.97 28.83
N LEU A 579 10.00 -9.17 28.62
CA LEU A 579 10.70 -10.28 27.98
C LEU A 579 10.58 -10.17 26.46
N ILE A 580 11.69 -10.22 25.73
CA ILE A 580 11.70 -10.29 24.27
C ILE A 580 12.46 -11.54 23.82
N THR A 581 11.74 -12.55 23.34
CA THR A 581 12.34 -13.75 22.77
C THR A 581 12.72 -13.50 21.32
N GLY A 582 13.91 -13.93 20.89
CA GLY A 582 14.48 -13.45 19.63
C GLY A 582 14.92 -11.99 19.72
N GLY A 583 15.13 -11.47 20.94
CA GLY A 583 15.41 -10.05 21.20
C GLY A 583 16.73 -9.54 20.62
N THR A 584 17.65 -10.43 20.27
CA THR A 584 18.89 -10.09 19.55
C THR A 584 18.76 -10.18 18.02
N GLY A 585 17.58 -10.56 17.52
CA GLY A 585 17.27 -10.54 16.09
C GLY A 585 16.80 -9.15 15.63
N THR A 586 16.70 -8.94 14.32
CA THR A 586 16.44 -7.62 13.70
C THR A 586 15.15 -6.98 14.21
N LEU A 587 14.01 -7.69 14.10
CA LEU A 587 12.72 -7.18 14.58
C LEU A 587 12.70 -7.03 16.11
N GLY A 588 13.26 -8.00 16.85
CA GLY A 588 13.35 -7.93 18.31
C GLY A 588 14.13 -6.70 18.79
N ALA A 589 15.23 -6.36 18.12
CA ALA A 589 16.05 -5.18 18.42
C ALA A 589 15.33 -3.87 18.06
N LEU A 590 14.62 -3.81 16.93
CA LEU A 590 13.81 -2.64 16.55
C LEU A 590 12.72 -2.36 17.58
N VAL A 591 11.98 -3.39 17.98
CA VAL A 591 10.92 -3.29 18.98
C VAL A 591 11.50 -2.94 20.35
N ALA A 592 12.64 -3.52 20.74
CA ALA A 592 13.32 -3.17 21.99
C ALA A 592 13.63 -1.66 22.08
N ARG A 593 14.17 -1.06 21.00
CA ARG A 593 14.41 0.39 20.92
C ARG A 593 13.12 1.18 21.07
N HIS A 594 12.09 0.79 20.31
CA HIS A 594 10.80 1.46 20.29
C HIS A 594 10.09 1.44 21.65
N LEU A 595 10.17 0.32 22.38
CA LEU A 595 9.59 0.23 23.72
C LEU A 595 10.23 1.20 24.72
N ILE A 596 11.55 1.42 24.63
CA ILE A 596 12.25 2.35 25.50
C ILE A 596 11.88 3.79 25.15
N THR A 597 11.93 4.14 23.87
CA THR A 597 11.75 5.52 23.40
C THR A 597 10.30 5.98 23.42
N ARG A 598 9.35 5.10 23.07
CA ARG A 598 7.92 5.44 22.91
C ARG A 598 7.05 5.02 24.09
N HIS A 599 7.30 3.83 24.65
CA HIS A 599 6.47 3.22 25.70
C HIS A 599 7.08 3.30 27.11
N GLY A 600 8.28 3.87 27.23
CA GLY A 600 8.93 4.13 28.51
C GLY A 600 9.42 2.89 29.25
N ALA A 601 9.57 1.74 28.58
CA ALA A 601 10.09 0.52 29.18
C ALA A 601 11.52 0.72 29.70
N ARG A 602 11.80 0.29 30.93
CA ARG A 602 13.12 0.46 31.57
C ARG A 602 13.86 -0.82 31.89
N ASN A 603 13.20 -1.97 31.97
CA ASN A 603 13.88 -3.24 32.23
C ASN A 603 13.55 -4.21 31.09
N LEU A 604 14.56 -4.57 30.29
CA LEU A 604 14.42 -5.50 29.17
C LEU A 604 15.20 -6.78 29.44
N LEU A 605 14.51 -7.92 29.30
CA LEU A 605 15.11 -9.25 29.28
C LEU A 605 15.09 -9.78 27.85
N LEU A 606 16.23 -9.72 27.17
CA LEU A 606 16.37 -10.21 25.80
C LEU A 606 16.89 -11.65 25.85
N THR A 607 16.18 -12.57 25.21
CA THR A 607 16.59 -13.98 25.15
C THR A 607 16.76 -14.47 23.72
N SER A 608 17.79 -15.26 23.50
CA SER A 608 18.01 -16.05 22.30
C SER A 608 18.85 -17.28 22.65
N ARG A 609 18.89 -18.30 21.79
CA ARG A 609 19.73 -19.50 22.00
C ARG A 609 21.22 -19.18 22.19
N ARG A 610 21.70 -18.11 21.54
CA ARG A 610 23.09 -17.65 21.62
C ARG A 610 23.33 -16.63 22.75
N GLY A 611 22.27 -15.98 23.25
CA GLY A 611 22.37 -15.00 24.33
C GLY A 611 23.40 -13.90 24.05
N PRO A 612 24.30 -13.59 25.00
CA PRO A 612 25.38 -12.61 24.81
C PRO A 612 26.33 -12.91 23.64
N ASP A 613 26.46 -14.17 23.23
CA ASP A 613 27.33 -14.59 22.12
C ASP A 613 26.67 -14.40 20.75
N ALA A 614 25.45 -13.84 20.69
CA ALA A 614 24.81 -13.52 19.42
C ALA A 614 25.54 -12.35 18.72
N PRO A 615 25.68 -12.37 17.37
CA PRO A 615 26.28 -11.27 16.63
C PRO A 615 25.60 -9.93 16.94
N GLY A 616 26.38 -8.90 17.29
CA GLY A 616 25.86 -7.57 17.62
C GLY A 616 25.16 -7.43 18.98
N ALA A 617 25.08 -8.49 19.81
CA ALA A 617 24.37 -8.44 21.09
C ALA A 617 24.98 -7.45 22.09
N HIS A 618 26.32 -7.37 22.16
CA HIS A 618 27.00 -6.41 23.03
C HIS A 618 26.75 -4.96 22.62
N ASP A 619 26.80 -4.68 21.31
CA ASP A 619 26.53 -3.33 20.78
C ASP A 619 25.07 -2.94 21.03
N LEU A 620 24.14 -3.87 20.80
CA LEU A 620 22.72 -3.68 21.11
C LEU A 620 22.48 -3.40 22.60
N ALA A 621 23.10 -4.16 23.50
CA ALA A 621 22.98 -3.93 24.94
C ALA A 621 23.50 -2.56 25.35
N ALA A 622 24.65 -2.14 24.81
CA ALA A 622 25.24 -0.83 25.07
C ALA A 622 24.34 0.30 24.56
N GLU A 623 23.79 0.17 23.35
CA GLU A 623 22.87 1.12 22.75
C GLU A 623 21.58 1.28 23.58
N LEU A 624 20.90 0.18 23.90
CA LEU A 624 19.67 0.20 24.70
C LEU A 624 19.92 0.74 26.12
N THR A 625 21.10 0.51 26.68
CA THR A 625 21.51 1.10 27.96
C THR A 625 21.69 2.61 27.86
N GLN A 626 22.26 3.11 26.76
CA GLN A 626 22.37 4.56 26.49
C GLN A 626 21.01 5.23 26.31
N LEU A 627 20.01 4.51 25.76
CA LEU A 627 18.61 4.96 25.69
C LEU A 627 17.90 4.97 27.06
N GLY A 628 18.57 4.47 28.12
CA GLY A 628 18.11 4.56 29.49
C GLY A 628 17.31 3.35 29.97
N ALA A 629 17.59 2.15 29.46
CA ALA A 629 17.05 0.89 29.96
C ALA A 629 18.13 0.01 30.61
N ASN A 630 17.75 -0.77 31.61
CA ASN A 630 18.51 -1.89 32.15
C ASN A 630 18.27 -3.10 31.25
N VAL A 631 19.30 -3.55 30.53
CA VAL A 631 19.19 -4.67 29.58
C VAL A 631 19.94 -5.88 30.09
N THR A 632 19.24 -7.00 30.19
CA THR A 632 19.82 -8.32 30.45
C THR A 632 19.67 -9.17 29.20
N ILE A 633 20.78 -9.64 28.63
CA ILE A 633 20.77 -10.60 27.53
C ILE A 633 21.13 -11.97 28.08
N THR A 634 20.25 -12.96 27.92
CA THR A 634 20.44 -14.30 28.46
C THR A 634 20.35 -15.35 27.36
N ALA A 635 21.26 -16.34 27.40
CA ALA A 635 21.16 -17.52 26.56
C ALA A 635 20.08 -18.45 27.12
N CYS A 636 19.00 -18.66 26.37
CA CYS A 636 17.93 -19.57 26.75
C CYS A 636 17.26 -20.11 25.48
N ASP A 637 17.10 -21.42 25.41
CA ASP A 637 16.19 -22.03 24.43
C ASP A 637 14.77 -21.96 25.00
N THR A 638 13.90 -21.21 24.36
CA THR A 638 12.51 -21.03 24.82
C THR A 638 11.63 -22.25 24.54
N THR A 639 12.12 -23.19 23.73
CA THR A 639 11.46 -24.48 23.49
C THR A 639 11.70 -25.47 24.64
N ASP A 640 12.69 -25.22 25.49
CA ASP A 640 12.95 -25.98 26.71
C ASP A 640 12.11 -25.39 27.88
N PRO A 641 11.10 -26.13 28.39
CA PRO A 641 10.22 -25.62 29.43
C PRO A 641 10.92 -25.40 30.78
N ASP A 642 11.97 -26.17 31.09
CA ASP A 642 12.69 -26.07 32.35
C ASP A 642 13.66 -24.88 32.31
N ALA A 643 14.39 -24.71 31.21
CA ALA A 643 15.28 -23.56 31.02
C ALA A 643 14.51 -22.22 31.03
N LEU A 644 13.31 -22.19 30.42
CA LEU A 644 12.47 -21.01 30.46
C LEU A 644 11.88 -20.75 31.85
N ALA A 645 11.52 -21.78 32.61
CA ALA A 645 11.06 -21.63 33.98
C ALA A 645 12.17 -21.04 34.88
N ASP A 646 13.40 -21.56 34.77
CA ASP A 646 14.57 -21.04 35.48
C ASP A 646 14.88 -19.59 35.11
N LEU A 647 14.70 -19.20 33.84
CA LEU A 647 14.89 -17.82 33.38
C LEU A 647 13.88 -16.84 34.00
N LEU A 648 12.64 -17.29 34.22
CA LEU A 648 11.54 -16.46 34.71
C LEU A 648 11.44 -16.44 36.24
N ASP A 649 12.15 -17.33 36.94
CA ASP A 649 12.12 -17.39 38.40
C ASP A 649 12.56 -16.06 39.03
N GLY A 650 11.74 -15.54 39.95
CA GLY A 650 11.98 -14.26 40.62
C GLY A 650 11.87 -12.99 39.75
N VAL A 651 11.53 -13.10 38.46
CA VAL A 651 11.39 -11.95 37.55
C VAL A 651 9.96 -11.38 37.62
N ARG A 652 9.83 -10.10 37.97
CA ARG A 652 8.54 -9.37 37.88
C ARG A 652 8.25 -8.99 36.42
N LEU A 653 7.65 -9.92 35.69
CA LEU A 653 7.30 -9.78 34.28
C LEU A 653 6.00 -8.96 34.10
N THR A 654 6.00 -7.97 33.21
CA THR A 654 4.83 -7.15 32.88
C THR A 654 4.45 -7.19 31.40
N ALA A 655 5.35 -7.62 30.53
CA ALA A 655 5.02 -7.91 29.13
C ALA A 655 5.91 -8.98 28.53
N VAL A 656 5.36 -9.71 27.55
CA VAL A 656 6.06 -10.70 26.75
C VAL A 656 5.95 -10.32 25.28
N ILE A 657 7.06 -10.35 24.55
CA ILE A 657 7.10 -10.21 23.11
C ILE A 657 7.83 -11.40 22.51
N HIS A 658 7.11 -12.19 21.73
CA HIS A 658 7.63 -13.37 21.08
C HIS A 658 7.97 -13.07 19.62
N ALA A 659 9.24 -12.74 19.35
CA ALA A 659 9.78 -12.47 18.01
C ALA A 659 10.73 -13.57 17.51
N ALA A 660 10.72 -14.75 18.15
CA ALA A 660 11.54 -15.87 17.70
C ALA A 660 10.90 -16.56 16.48
N GLY A 661 11.72 -16.91 15.51
CA GLY A 661 11.28 -17.61 14.31
C GLY A 661 12.44 -17.93 13.38
N ILE A 662 12.26 -18.95 12.55
CA ILE A 662 13.17 -19.32 11.47
C ILE A 662 12.36 -19.67 10.23
N LEU A 663 12.98 -19.55 9.06
CA LEU A 663 12.42 -19.95 7.77
C LEU A 663 13.17 -21.17 7.23
N ASP A 664 12.44 -22.06 6.58
CA ASP A 664 12.96 -23.25 5.89
C ASP A 664 11.92 -23.64 4.81
N ASP A 665 11.84 -22.79 3.79
CA ASP A 665 10.76 -22.79 2.80
C ASP A 665 10.89 -23.98 1.83
N ALA A 666 9.76 -24.64 1.55
CA ALA A 666 9.64 -25.73 0.59
C ALA A 666 8.18 -25.85 0.12
N THR A 667 7.98 -26.28 -1.14
CA THR A 667 6.65 -26.63 -1.64
C THR A 667 6.08 -27.83 -0.87
N ILE A 668 4.76 -27.98 -0.84
CA ILE A 668 4.09 -29.08 -0.13
C ILE A 668 4.65 -30.44 -0.53
N THR A 669 4.98 -30.64 -1.81
CA THR A 669 5.53 -31.90 -2.34
C THR A 669 6.97 -32.18 -1.91
N ALA A 670 7.76 -31.15 -1.62
CA ALA A 670 9.17 -31.27 -1.25
C ALA A 670 9.41 -31.12 0.26
N LEU A 671 8.43 -30.59 1.00
CA LEU A 671 8.54 -30.32 2.42
C LEU A 671 8.71 -31.61 3.22
N THR A 672 9.82 -31.72 3.94
CA THR A 672 10.10 -32.87 4.79
C THR A 672 9.57 -32.67 6.22
N PRO A 673 9.25 -33.75 6.97
CA PRO A 673 8.89 -33.65 8.39
C PRO A 673 9.94 -32.90 9.20
N GLN A 674 11.24 -33.14 8.94
CA GLN A 674 12.31 -32.46 9.67
C GLN A 674 12.29 -30.94 9.47
N GLN A 675 12.07 -30.45 8.25
CA GLN A 675 11.91 -29.01 7.98
C GLN A 675 10.64 -28.46 8.63
N LEU A 676 9.55 -29.23 8.62
CA LEU A 676 8.30 -28.88 9.31
C LEU A 676 8.52 -28.68 10.82
N HIS A 677 9.06 -29.66 11.54
CA HIS A 677 9.29 -29.56 12.97
C HIS A 677 10.29 -28.45 13.34
N THR A 678 11.31 -28.25 12.50
CA THR A 678 12.33 -27.21 12.71
C THR A 678 11.68 -25.82 12.77
N VAL A 679 10.76 -25.51 11.85
CA VAL A 679 10.05 -24.22 11.79
C VAL A 679 8.96 -24.09 12.85
N LEU A 680 8.25 -25.18 13.19
CA LEU A 680 7.21 -25.18 14.22
C LEU A 680 7.80 -24.89 15.61
N ARG A 681 8.88 -25.55 16.02
CA ARG A 681 9.46 -25.46 17.38
C ARG A 681 9.57 -24.03 17.97
N PRO A 682 10.25 -23.07 17.31
CA PRO A 682 10.45 -21.75 17.89
C PRO A 682 9.18 -20.89 17.95
N LYS A 683 8.08 -21.28 17.29
CA LYS A 683 6.80 -20.55 17.29
C LYS A 683 5.68 -21.29 18.01
N VAL A 684 5.69 -22.61 18.02
CA VAL A 684 4.68 -23.46 18.69
C VAL A 684 5.12 -23.74 20.11
N ASP A 685 6.20 -24.50 20.28
CA ASP A 685 6.69 -24.98 21.58
C ASP A 685 7.03 -23.80 22.49
N ALA A 686 7.78 -22.84 21.96
CA ALA A 686 8.16 -21.64 22.71
C ALA A 686 6.94 -20.82 23.14
N ALA A 687 5.97 -20.61 22.26
CA ALA A 687 4.77 -19.83 22.60
C ALA A 687 3.87 -20.57 23.60
N TRP A 688 3.77 -21.90 23.50
CA TRP A 688 3.07 -22.72 24.48
C TRP A 688 3.75 -22.68 25.85
N ASN A 689 5.08 -22.80 25.90
CA ASN A 689 5.84 -22.70 27.16
C ASN A 689 5.68 -21.32 27.79
N LEU A 690 5.78 -20.24 27.00
CA LEU A 690 5.51 -18.88 27.45
C LEU A 690 4.07 -18.74 27.96
N HIS A 691 3.09 -19.29 27.25
CA HIS A 691 1.70 -19.27 27.67
C HIS A 691 1.55 -19.89 29.06
N ARG A 692 2.03 -21.13 29.25
CA ARG A 692 1.90 -21.91 30.48
C ARG A 692 2.60 -21.25 31.66
N LEU A 693 3.82 -20.75 31.47
CA LEU A 693 4.63 -20.15 32.54
C LEU A 693 4.19 -18.74 32.92
N THR A 694 3.31 -18.10 32.14
CA THR A 694 2.86 -16.72 32.39
C THR A 694 1.35 -16.60 32.64
N GLN A 695 0.63 -17.71 32.87
CA GLN A 695 -0.82 -17.66 33.13
C GLN A 695 -1.16 -16.88 34.41
N ASP A 696 -0.34 -17.02 35.45
CA ASP A 696 -0.54 -16.38 36.76
C ASP A 696 0.16 -15.01 36.88
N HIS A 697 0.81 -14.54 35.81
CA HIS A 697 1.48 -13.25 35.78
C HIS A 697 0.49 -12.13 35.40
N ASP A 698 0.57 -10.99 36.11
CA ASP A 698 -0.20 -9.78 35.80
C ASP A 698 0.41 -9.02 34.61
N LEU A 699 0.32 -9.62 33.44
CA LEU A 699 0.85 -9.05 32.21
C LEU A 699 -0.08 -7.94 31.69
N ALA A 700 0.52 -6.83 31.25
CA ALA A 700 -0.18 -5.80 30.49
C ALA A 700 -0.26 -6.16 29.00
N ALA A 701 0.71 -6.93 28.48
CA ALA A 701 0.79 -7.31 27.08
C ALA A 701 1.46 -8.69 26.87
N PHE A 702 0.95 -9.45 25.91
CA PHE A 702 1.55 -10.70 25.43
C PHE A 702 1.47 -10.71 23.91
N ILE A 703 2.55 -10.29 23.25
CA ILE A 703 2.56 -10.01 21.82
C ILE A 703 3.27 -11.14 21.08
N LEU A 704 2.59 -11.74 20.10
CA LEU A 704 3.11 -12.80 19.26
C LEU A 704 3.40 -12.25 17.86
N PHE A 705 4.64 -12.34 17.40
CA PHE A 705 5.00 -11.95 16.03
C PHE A 705 4.68 -13.09 15.08
N SER A 706 3.50 -13.01 14.48
CA SER A 706 3.00 -13.91 13.45
C SER A 706 3.37 -13.37 12.05
N SER A 707 2.79 -13.94 11.01
CA SER A 707 2.98 -13.50 9.63
C SER A 707 1.67 -13.62 8.84
N ALA A 708 1.46 -12.67 7.93
CA ALA A 708 0.36 -12.72 6.96
C ALA A 708 0.36 -14.03 6.14
N ALA A 709 1.49 -14.74 6.03
CA ALA A 709 1.56 -16.07 5.43
C ALA A 709 0.63 -17.09 6.11
N GLY A 710 0.43 -17.03 7.44
CA GLY A 710 -0.53 -17.89 8.14
C GLY A 710 -2.00 -17.55 7.84
N THR A 711 -2.28 -16.30 7.47
CA THR A 711 -3.64 -15.85 7.10
C THR A 711 -3.94 -16.09 5.62
N LEU A 712 -2.97 -15.83 4.73
CA LEU A 712 -3.16 -15.84 3.28
C LEU A 712 -2.71 -17.14 2.61
N GLY A 713 -1.74 -17.85 3.19
CA GLY A 713 -1.13 -19.07 2.64
C GLY A 713 -0.13 -18.79 1.52
N ASN A 714 1.10 -18.39 1.81
CA ASN A 714 2.08 -18.13 0.73
C ASN A 714 2.61 -19.46 0.15
N PRO A 715 2.57 -19.67 -1.18
CA PRO A 715 3.20 -20.83 -1.82
C PRO A 715 4.66 -21.02 -1.41
N GLY A 716 5.06 -22.24 -1.09
CA GLY A 716 6.40 -22.60 -0.61
C GLY A 716 6.63 -22.39 0.88
N GLN A 717 5.65 -21.88 1.64
CA GLN A 717 5.82 -21.54 3.06
C GLN A 717 4.85 -22.29 3.97
N ALA A 718 4.51 -23.54 3.65
CA ALA A 718 3.45 -24.27 4.34
C ALA A 718 3.74 -24.53 5.83
N ASN A 719 4.98 -24.91 6.17
CA ASN A 719 5.45 -25.07 7.55
C ASN A 719 5.44 -23.75 8.33
N TYR A 720 5.88 -22.66 7.70
CA TYR A 720 5.87 -21.33 8.30
C TYR A 720 4.45 -20.80 8.50
N ALA A 721 3.57 -20.97 7.51
CA ALA A 721 2.16 -20.63 7.62
C ALA A 721 1.49 -21.40 8.78
N ALA A 722 1.72 -22.71 8.87
CA ALA A 722 1.23 -23.55 9.97
C ALA A 722 1.67 -23.04 11.36
N ALA A 723 2.96 -22.71 11.50
CA ALA A 723 3.52 -22.18 12.74
C ALA A 723 2.92 -20.83 13.15
N ASN A 724 2.63 -19.95 12.18
CA ASN A 724 2.04 -18.64 12.44
C ASN A 724 0.53 -18.74 12.74
N THR A 725 -0.21 -19.62 12.08
CA THR A 725 -1.62 -19.85 12.42
C THR A 725 -1.80 -20.39 13.84
N TYR A 726 -0.83 -21.16 14.35
CA TYR A 726 -0.80 -21.54 15.78
C TYR A 726 -0.75 -20.32 16.69
N LEU A 727 0.14 -19.35 16.41
CA LEU A 727 0.28 -18.13 17.21
C LEU A 727 -1.03 -17.32 17.22
N ASP A 728 -1.67 -17.21 16.05
CA ASP A 728 -2.95 -16.54 15.89
C ASP A 728 -4.03 -17.20 16.76
N ALA A 729 -4.11 -18.53 16.72
CA ALA A 729 -5.06 -19.31 17.52
C ALA A 729 -4.74 -19.25 19.02
N LEU A 730 -3.46 -19.28 19.42
CA LEU A 730 -3.04 -19.18 20.81
C LEU A 730 -3.42 -17.81 21.40
N ALA A 731 -3.33 -16.73 20.62
CA ALA A 731 -3.77 -15.40 21.08
C ALA A 731 -5.29 -15.36 21.34
N HIS A 732 -6.10 -15.95 20.46
CA HIS A 732 -7.54 -16.14 20.68
C HIS A 732 -7.83 -17.00 21.92
N HIS A 733 -7.10 -18.11 22.09
CA HIS A 733 -7.23 -18.98 23.27
C HIS A 733 -6.90 -18.23 24.57
N ARG A 734 -5.87 -17.37 24.59
CA ARG A 734 -5.58 -16.52 25.76
C ARG A 734 -6.71 -15.53 26.03
N HIS A 735 -7.21 -14.85 24.99
CA HIS A 735 -8.31 -13.89 25.12
C HIS A 735 -9.59 -14.51 25.71
N THR A 736 -9.98 -15.69 25.24
CA THR A 736 -11.17 -16.41 25.74
C THR A 736 -11.00 -16.91 27.18
N ASN A 737 -9.74 -17.02 27.65
CA ASN A 737 -9.39 -17.28 29.06
C ASN A 737 -9.14 -15.99 29.87
N ASN A 738 -9.51 -14.81 29.35
CA ASN A 738 -9.30 -13.48 29.96
C ASN A 738 -7.83 -13.14 30.22
N LEU A 739 -6.91 -13.72 29.46
CA LEU A 739 -5.48 -13.37 29.47
C LEU A 739 -5.17 -12.44 28.30
N PRO A 740 -4.30 -11.43 28.47
CA PRO A 740 -3.89 -10.57 27.37
C PRO A 740 -3.15 -11.39 26.32
N ALA A 741 -3.45 -11.15 25.04
CA ALA A 741 -2.63 -11.59 23.93
C ALA A 741 -2.96 -10.85 22.63
N THR A 742 -1.95 -10.53 21.82
CA THR A 742 -2.17 -10.03 20.45
C THR A 742 -1.18 -10.71 19.52
N SER A 743 -1.71 -11.48 18.57
CA SER A 743 -0.95 -11.99 17.44
C SER A 743 -0.96 -10.96 16.32
N ILE A 744 0.22 -10.51 15.92
CA ILE A 744 0.40 -9.54 14.83
C ILE A 744 0.93 -10.29 13.62
N ALA A 745 0.06 -10.53 12.64
CA ALA A 745 0.39 -11.23 11.40
C ALA A 745 1.02 -10.26 10.39
N TRP A 746 2.31 -10.00 10.56
CA TRP A 746 3.05 -9.03 9.75
C TRP A 746 3.09 -9.37 8.26
N GLY A 747 2.88 -8.34 7.43
CA GLY A 747 3.36 -8.28 6.05
C GLY A 747 4.88 -8.22 5.98
N LEU A 748 5.41 -8.09 4.76
CA LEU A 748 6.86 -8.00 4.54
C LEU A 748 7.41 -6.67 5.08
N TRP A 749 8.57 -6.69 5.73
CA TRP A 749 9.30 -5.48 6.15
C TRP A 749 10.45 -5.17 5.19
N ASP A 750 10.58 -3.91 4.81
CA ASP A 750 11.68 -3.36 4.03
C ASP A 750 12.89 -3.16 4.95
N SER A 751 13.68 -4.22 5.14
CA SER A 751 14.94 -4.09 5.88
C SER A 751 16.00 -5.01 5.28
N ALA A 752 17.13 -4.41 4.90
CA ALA A 752 18.31 -5.07 4.34
C ALA A 752 19.05 -6.02 5.32
N SER A 753 18.50 -6.27 6.51
CA SER A 753 19.16 -7.03 7.59
C SER A 753 18.21 -7.91 8.40
N GLY A 754 17.04 -8.30 7.86
CA GLY A 754 16.01 -9.10 8.55
C GLY A 754 15.61 -10.41 7.87
N MET A 755 14.43 -10.96 8.21
CA MET A 755 13.88 -12.20 7.64
C MET A 755 13.62 -12.14 6.11
N GLY A 756 13.82 -10.98 5.49
CA GLY A 756 13.86 -10.77 4.03
C GLY A 756 15.26 -10.65 3.41
N GLU A 757 16.34 -10.88 4.17
CA GLU A 757 17.75 -10.75 3.75
C GLU A 757 18.13 -11.67 2.57
N ASN A 758 17.40 -12.76 2.37
CA ASN A 758 17.62 -13.71 1.26
C ASN A 758 16.71 -13.48 0.04
N LEU A 759 15.84 -12.47 0.05
CA LEU A 759 14.95 -12.18 -1.08
C LEU A 759 15.70 -11.31 -2.09
N GLY A 760 15.94 -11.83 -3.30
CA GLY A 760 16.50 -11.05 -4.39
C GLY A 760 15.47 -10.10 -5.01
N ASP A 761 15.92 -9.21 -5.90
CA ASP A 761 15.04 -8.27 -6.60
C ASP A 761 13.86 -8.96 -7.33
N ALA A 762 14.08 -10.18 -7.81
CA ALA A 762 13.05 -11.01 -8.45
C ALA A 762 11.96 -11.48 -7.47
N ASP A 763 12.32 -11.79 -6.22
CA ASP A 763 11.36 -12.22 -5.18
C ASP A 763 10.51 -11.03 -4.69
N LEU A 764 11.12 -9.85 -4.56
CA LEU A 764 10.42 -8.61 -4.24
C LEU A 764 9.47 -8.19 -5.38
N ALA A 765 9.91 -8.29 -6.63
CA ALA A 765 9.06 -8.04 -7.80
C ALA A 765 7.91 -9.06 -7.88
N ARG A 766 8.14 -10.33 -7.52
CA ARG A 766 7.10 -11.36 -7.42
C ARG A 766 6.06 -11.01 -6.35
N LEU A 767 6.48 -10.57 -5.16
CA LEU A 767 5.57 -10.20 -4.08
C LEU A 767 4.75 -8.95 -4.41
N ARG A 768 5.36 -7.89 -4.97
CA ARG A 768 4.63 -6.70 -5.44
C ARG A 768 3.52 -7.05 -6.44
N ARG A 769 3.75 -8.05 -7.31
CA ARG A 769 2.75 -8.53 -8.29
C ARG A 769 1.59 -9.32 -7.67
N THR A 770 1.74 -9.84 -6.44
CA THR A 770 0.63 -10.41 -5.67
C THR A 770 -0.24 -9.35 -5.00
N GLY A 771 0.08 -8.06 -5.19
CA GLY A 771 -0.63 -6.94 -4.58
C GLY A 771 -0.22 -6.66 -3.14
N ILE A 772 0.93 -7.19 -2.69
CA ILE A 772 1.47 -6.97 -1.34
C ILE A 772 2.81 -6.24 -1.46
N SER A 773 2.92 -5.10 -0.77
CA SER A 773 4.12 -4.27 -0.75
C SER A 773 4.85 -4.37 0.60
N PRO A 774 6.19 -4.17 0.62
CA PRO A 774 6.95 -4.07 1.86
C PRO A 774 6.50 -2.87 2.72
N LEU A 775 6.57 -3.01 4.03
CA LEU A 775 6.42 -1.96 5.05
C LEU A 775 7.78 -1.41 5.42
N SER A 776 7.96 -0.09 5.41
CA SER A 776 9.15 0.52 6.02
C SER A 776 9.21 0.27 7.52
N VAL A 777 10.40 0.45 8.12
CA VAL A 777 10.58 0.29 9.57
C VAL A 777 9.69 1.24 10.37
N ASP A 778 9.56 2.49 9.92
CA ASP A 778 8.75 3.50 10.62
C ASP A 778 7.26 3.17 10.54
N GLU A 779 6.77 2.73 9.38
CA GLU A 779 5.39 2.23 9.23
C GLU A 779 5.14 1.00 10.09
N GLY A 780 6.08 0.03 10.10
CA GLY A 780 5.98 -1.17 10.89
C GLY A 780 5.89 -0.88 12.40
N LEU A 781 6.68 0.06 12.91
CA LEU A 781 6.61 0.48 14.32
C LEU A 781 5.34 1.27 14.65
N ALA A 782 4.85 2.12 13.74
CA ALA A 782 3.57 2.80 13.91
C ALA A 782 2.39 1.80 13.95
N LEU A 783 2.42 0.80 13.07
CA LEU A 783 1.42 -0.28 13.05
C LEU A 783 1.52 -1.18 14.27
N PHE A 784 2.71 -1.38 14.84
CA PHE A 784 2.88 -2.08 16.10
C PHE A 784 2.12 -1.36 17.21
N ASP A 785 2.25 -0.03 17.31
CA ASP A 785 1.53 0.78 18.30
C ASP A 785 0.00 0.72 18.10
N ALA A 786 -0.46 0.79 16.84
CA ALA A 786 -1.87 0.66 16.51
C ALA A 786 -2.43 -0.73 16.87
N ALA A 787 -1.69 -1.79 16.52
CA ALA A 787 -2.05 -3.18 16.77
C ALA A 787 -2.24 -3.47 18.27
N ILE A 788 -1.31 -3.05 19.12
CA ILE A 788 -1.41 -3.29 20.57
C ILE A 788 -2.49 -2.43 21.24
N GLY A 789 -2.86 -1.29 20.64
CA GLY A 789 -3.96 -0.44 21.12
C GLY A 789 -5.36 -0.98 20.83
N LEU A 790 -5.54 -1.81 19.80
CA LEU A 790 -6.84 -2.34 19.38
C LEU A 790 -7.49 -3.26 20.43
N GLY A 791 -6.68 -3.96 21.24
CA GLY A 791 -7.17 -4.96 22.19
C GLY A 791 -7.85 -6.16 21.51
N ARG A 792 -7.41 -6.51 20.29
CA ARG A 792 -7.88 -7.66 19.53
C ARG A 792 -6.86 -8.81 19.62
N PRO A 793 -7.33 -10.07 19.60
CA PRO A 793 -6.45 -11.24 19.64
C PRO A 793 -5.59 -11.41 18.37
N HIS A 794 -6.08 -10.99 17.21
CA HIS A 794 -5.38 -11.16 15.93
C HIS A 794 -5.58 -9.93 15.03
N VAL A 795 -4.48 -9.43 14.47
CA VAL A 795 -4.44 -8.27 13.57
C VAL A 795 -3.42 -8.51 12.46
N VAL A 796 -3.68 -7.95 11.28
CA VAL A 796 -2.89 -8.19 10.05
C VAL A 796 -2.42 -6.84 9.49
N PRO A 797 -1.22 -6.35 9.87
CA PRO A 797 -0.63 -5.17 9.27
C PRO A 797 -0.04 -5.55 7.91
N LEU A 798 -0.65 -5.07 6.82
CA LEU A 798 -0.32 -5.47 5.46
C LEU A 798 -0.54 -4.32 4.48
N ARG A 799 0.48 -3.96 3.70
CA ARG A 799 0.33 -2.97 2.65
C ARG A 799 -0.18 -3.63 1.37
N ILE A 800 -1.40 -3.29 0.98
CA ILE A 800 -2.08 -3.87 -0.19
C ILE A 800 -2.13 -2.86 -1.33
N ASP A 801 -1.58 -3.23 -2.48
CA ASP A 801 -1.78 -2.55 -3.75
C ASP A 801 -3.08 -3.05 -4.39
N THR A 802 -4.14 -2.26 -4.23
CA THR A 802 -5.49 -2.61 -4.71
C THR A 802 -5.59 -2.63 -6.24
N ALA A 803 -4.72 -1.91 -6.96
CA ALA A 803 -4.69 -1.93 -8.42
C ALA A 803 -4.11 -3.27 -8.92
N ALA A 804 -3.00 -3.70 -8.33
CA ALA A 804 -2.41 -5.02 -8.61
C ALA A 804 -3.39 -6.16 -8.23
N LEU A 805 -4.07 -6.04 -7.08
CA LEU A 805 -5.06 -7.02 -6.62
C LEU A 805 -6.28 -7.11 -7.57
N SER A 806 -6.72 -5.98 -8.12
CA SER A 806 -7.85 -5.93 -9.08
C SER A 806 -7.49 -6.60 -10.41
N GLY A 807 -6.24 -6.44 -10.88
CA GLY A 807 -5.74 -7.17 -12.05
C GLY A 807 -5.75 -8.69 -11.85
N GLN A 808 -5.36 -9.14 -10.65
CA GLN A 808 -5.39 -10.56 -10.28
C GLN A 808 -6.81 -11.13 -10.17
N ALA A 809 -7.78 -10.32 -9.73
CA ALA A 809 -9.19 -10.72 -9.61
C ALA A 809 -9.78 -11.15 -10.96
N GLY A 810 -9.36 -10.49 -12.06
CA GLY A 810 -9.75 -10.86 -13.42
C GLY A 810 -9.24 -12.24 -13.87
N LEU A 811 -8.16 -12.74 -13.26
CA LEU A 811 -7.54 -14.04 -13.55
C LEU A 811 -7.98 -15.15 -12.58
N GLY A 812 -8.82 -14.85 -11.59
CA GLY A 812 -9.28 -15.82 -10.59
C GLY A 812 -8.22 -16.23 -9.56
N MET A 813 -7.12 -15.49 -9.45
CA MET A 813 -5.94 -15.85 -8.64
C MET A 813 -5.90 -15.19 -7.25
N VAL A 814 -6.97 -14.48 -6.84
CA VAL A 814 -7.00 -13.75 -5.55
C VAL A 814 -7.31 -14.72 -4.40
N PRO A 815 -6.44 -14.78 -3.36
CA PRO A 815 -6.70 -15.55 -2.15
C PRO A 815 -8.06 -15.22 -1.54
N ALA A 816 -8.78 -16.23 -1.05
CA ALA A 816 -10.15 -16.07 -0.55
C ALA A 816 -10.34 -14.95 0.48
N PRO A 817 -9.43 -14.75 1.48
CA PRO A 817 -9.54 -13.65 2.43
C PRO A 817 -9.52 -12.25 1.79
N LEU A 818 -8.83 -12.08 0.65
CA LEU A 818 -8.66 -10.77 -0.01
C LEU A 818 -9.82 -10.41 -0.95
N ARG A 819 -10.72 -11.36 -1.26
CA ARG A 819 -11.84 -11.14 -2.19
C ARG A 819 -12.80 -10.03 -1.74
N GLY A 820 -12.84 -9.69 -0.44
CA GLY A 820 -13.65 -8.58 0.08
C GLY A 820 -13.10 -7.19 -0.23
N LEU A 821 -11.81 -7.07 -0.57
CA LEU A 821 -11.13 -5.79 -0.79
C LEU A 821 -11.18 -5.32 -2.26
N VAL A 822 -11.57 -6.19 -3.18
CA VAL A 822 -11.69 -5.89 -4.61
C VAL A 822 -13.10 -6.21 -5.10
N ARG A 823 -13.66 -5.35 -5.95
CA ARG A 823 -14.91 -5.66 -6.65
C ARG A 823 -14.61 -6.64 -7.78
N ALA A 824 -14.63 -7.94 -7.47
CA ALA A 824 -14.64 -8.95 -8.51
C ALA A 824 -15.98 -8.87 -9.30
N PRO A 825 -15.99 -9.02 -10.64
CA PRO A 825 -17.23 -9.25 -11.36
C PRO A 825 -17.90 -10.51 -10.78
N ARG A 826 -19.19 -10.41 -10.43
CA ARG A 826 -19.98 -11.52 -9.86
C ARG A 826 -19.89 -12.76 -10.74
N ARG A 827 -19.05 -13.72 -10.36
CA ARG A 827 -19.02 -15.04 -10.96
C ARG A 827 -20.06 -15.91 -10.26
N ARG A 828 -21.05 -16.40 -11.02
CA ARG A 828 -21.87 -17.53 -10.59
C ARG A 828 -20.96 -18.76 -10.52
N ALA A 829 -21.20 -19.66 -9.57
CA ALA A 829 -20.42 -20.88 -9.35
C ALA A 829 -19.96 -21.50 -10.68
N ALA A 830 -18.65 -21.68 -10.83
CA ALA A 830 -18.04 -22.23 -12.04
C ALA A 830 -18.50 -23.68 -12.21
N SER A 831 -19.48 -23.90 -13.08
CA SER A 831 -19.73 -25.23 -13.62
C SER A 831 -18.60 -25.61 -14.57
N ALA A 832 -18.40 -26.91 -14.81
CA ALA A 832 -17.49 -27.45 -15.81
C ALA A 832 -17.63 -26.79 -17.21
N ALA A 833 -18.71 -26.06 -17.46
CA ALA A 833 -18.96 -25.28 -18.68
C ALA A 833 -18.01 -24.09 -18.88
N GLU A 834 -17.46 -23.45 -17.84
CA GLU A 834 -16.56 -22.28 -18.02
C GLU A 834 -15.12 -22.68 -18.36
N ALA A 835 -14.57 -23.72 -17.72
CA ALA A 835 -13.29 -24.30 -18.14
C ALA A 835 -13.39 -24.86 -19.58
N ALA A 836 -14.54 -25.48 -19.91
CA ALA A 836 -14.87 -25.86 -21.27
C ALA A 836 -14.99 -24.65 -22.22
N SER A 837 -15.43 -23.48 -21.74
CA SER A 837 -15.53 -22.23 -22.52
C SER A 837 -14.18 -21.60 -22.86
N SER A 838 -13.23 -21.53 -21.92
CA SER A 838 -11.88 -21.02 -22.22
C SER A 838 -11.10 -21.97 -23.15
N ALA A 839 -11.21 -23.28 -22.90
CA ALA A 839 -10.63 -24.29 -23.80
C ALA A 839 -11.32 -24.27 -25.18
N ALA A 840 -12.63 -24.00 -25.25
CA ALA A 840 -13.37 -23.82 -26.50
C ALA A 840 -12.95 -22.53 -27.24
N ALA A 841 -12.71 -21.43 -26.53
CA ALA A 841 -12.23 -20.18 -27.13
C ALA A 841 -10.82 -20.35 -27.73
N TRP A 842 -9.94 -21.09 -27.06
CA TRP A 842 -8.64 -21.44 -27.63
C TRP A 842 -8.76 -22.40 -28.81
N ARG A 843 -9.62 -23.42 -28.73
CA ARG A 843 -9.95 -24.30 -29.87
C ARG A 843 -10.43 -23.53 -31.09
N GLU A 844 -11.33 -22.57 -30.90
CA GLU A 844 -11.85 -21.70 -31.96
C GLU A 844 -10.75 -20.79 -32.53
N ARG A 845 -9.90 -20.23 -31.66
CA ARG A 845 -8.79 -19.36 -32.07
C ARG A 845 -7.71 -20.11 -32.85
N LEU A 846 -7.53 -21.40 -32.59
CA LEU A 846 -6.62 -22.30 -33.30
C LEU A 846 -7.26 -22.94 -34.55
N ALA A 847 -8.59 -23.04 -34.61
CA ALA A 847 -9.32 -23.62 -35.73
C ALA A 847 -9.09 -22.84 -37.03
N GLY A 848 -8.90 -23.56 -38.14
CA GLY A 848 -8.68 -22.97 -39.47
C GLY A 848 -7.28 -22.35 -39.69
N ARG A 849 -6.39 -22.39 -38.70
CA ARG A 849 -4.99 -21.95 -38.84
C ARG A 849 -4.06 -23.09 -39.21
N ALA A 850 -3.04 -22.80 -40.00
CA ALA A 850 -1.99 -23.78 -40.30
C ALA A 850 -1.17 -24.12 -39.05
N GLU A 851 -0.66 -25.36 -38.98
CA GLU A 851 0.14 -25.88 -37.86
C GLU A 851 1.31 -24.95 -37.42
N PRO A 852 2.05 -24.28 -38.34
CA PRO A 852 3.08 -23.32 -37.94
C PRO A 852 2.54 -22.08 -37.21
N GLU A 853 1.33 -21.61 -37.55
CA GLU A 853 0.71 -20.46 -36.89
C GLU A 853 0.18 -20.83 -35.50
N GLN A 854 -0.37 -22.04 -35.34
CA GLN A 854 -0.81 -22.56 -34.04
C GLN A 854 0.37 -22.67 -33.07
N ARG A 855 1.50 -23.24 -33.53
CA ARG A 855 2.75 -23.30 -32.74
C ARG A 855 3.23 -21.93 -32.31
N ARG A 856 3.21 -20.93 -33.20
CA ARG A 856 3.64 -19.56 -32.87
C ARG A 856 2.77 -18.94 -31.77
N LEU A 857 1.45 -19.06 -31.87
CA LEU A 857 0.52 -18.47 -30.91
C LEU A 857 0.66 -19.09 -29.50
N LEU A 858 0.81 -20.41 -29.42
CA LEU A 858 1.00 -21.10 -28.14
C LEU A 858 2.41 -20.88 -27.58
N LEU A 859 3.43 -20.78 -28.42
CA LEU A 859 4.77 -20.43 -27.98
C LEU A 859 4.83 -19.00 -27.43
N ASP A 860 4.15 -18.03 -28.05
CA ASP A 860 4.05 -16.67 -27.55
C ASP A 860 3.30 -16.62 -26.20
N LEU A 861 2.24 -17.42 -26.04
CA LEU A 861 1.57 -17.59 -24.75
C LEU A 861 2.53 -18.12 -23.68
N VAL A 862 3.24 -19.22 -23.96
CA VAL A 862 4.17 -19.85 -23.01
C VAL A 862 5.32 -18.89 -22.66
N ARG A 863 5.93 -18.23 -23.65
CA ARG A 863 7.02 -17.25 -23.42
C ARG A 863 6.56 -16.03 -22.65
N THR A 864 5.33 -15.57 -22.87
CA THR A 864 4.73 -14.47 -22.10
C THR A 864 4.56 -14.86 -20.63
N ASN A 865 4.01 -16.05 -20.35
CA ASN A 865 3.85 -16.53 -18.97
C ASN A 865 5.22 -16.82 -18.30
N ILE A 866 6.20 -17.37 -19.03
CA ILE A 866 7.57 -17.55 -18.52
C ILE A 866 8.22 -16.21 -18.16
N ALA A 867 8.15 -15.22 -19.06
CA ALA A 867 8.69 -13.88 -18.80
C ALA A 867 7.98 -13.23 -17.60
N GLN A 868 6.67 -13.42 -17.48
CA GLN A 868 5.92 -12.98 -16.32
C GLN A 868 6.38 -13.66 -15.04
N VAL A 869 6.59 -14.98 -14.99
CA VAL A 869 7.09 -15.66 -13.79
C VAL A 869 8.49 -15.16 -13.40
N LEU A 870 9.40 -15.03 -14.37
CA LEU A 870 10.79 -14.63 -14.14
C LEU A 870 11.01 -13.11 -13.97
N GLY A 871 9.98 -12.28 -14.18
CA GLY A 871 10.10 -10.82 -14.01
C GLY A 871 10.72 -10.08 -15.19
N HIS A 872 10.66 -10.64 -16.40
CA HIS A 872 11.10 -9.99 -17.62
C HIS A 872 10.00 -9.15 -18.28
N ALA A 873 10.37 -8.00 -18.85
CA ALA A 873 9.44 -7.07 -19.49
C ALA A 873 8.75 -7.62 -20.76
N SER A 874 9.31 -8.66 -21.40
CA SER A 874 8.68 -9.31 -22.56
C SER A 874 9.13 -10.76 -22.74
N GLY A 875 8.27 -11.58 -23.36
CA GLY A 875 8.58 -12.98 -23.71
C GLY A 875 9.58 -13.15 -24.87
N GLY A 876 9.84 -12.10 -25.64
CA GLY A 876 10.70 -12.15 -26.83
C GLY A 876 12.17 -12.48 -26.54
N THR A 877 12.62 -12.24 -25.31
CA THR A 877 14.00 -12.51 -24.85
C THR A 877 14.21 -13.95 -24.35
N ILE A 878 13.13 -14.71 -24.13
CA ILE A 878 13.20 -16.09 -23.61
C ILE A 878 13.54 -17.05 -24.75
N ASP A 879 14.69 -17.70 -24.73
CA ASP A 879 15.04 -18.72 -25.72
C ASP A 879 14.07 -19.91 -25.63
N ALA A 880 13.49 -20.31 -26.76
CA ALA A 880 12.44 -21.33 -26.82
C ALA A 880 12.96 -22.75 -26.55
N ASP A 881 14.24 -23.00 -26.84
CA ASP A 881 14.88 -24.31 -26.77
C ASP A 881 15.75 -24.47 -25.50
N ARG A 882 15.92 -23.41 -24.71
CA ARG A 882 16.69 -23.44 -23.48
C ARG A 882 15.87 -24.09 -22.36
N GLY A 883 16.55 -24.92 -21.55
CA GLY A 883 15.94 -25.58 -20.40
C GLY A 883 15.43 -24.55 -19.38
N LEU A 884 14.22 -24.76 -18.86
CA LEU A 884 13.59 -23.87 -17.88
C LEU A 884 14.39 -23.79 -16.58
N LEU A 885 15.01 -24.90 -16.14
CA LEU A 885 15.91 -24.92 -14.98
C LEU A 885 17.13 -24.00 -15.19
N ASP A 886 17.69 -23.97 -16.40
CA ASP A 886 18.84 -23.10 -16.76
C ASP A 886 18.45 -21.63 -16.91
N LEU A 887 17.15 -21.33 -16.97
CA LEU A 887 16.56 -19.99 -16.98
C LEU A 887 16.20 -19.51 -15.57
N GLY A 888 16.48 -20.31 -14.53
CA GLY A 888 16.21 -19.96 -13.13
C GLY A 888 14.87 -20.44 -12.61
N PHE A 889 14.23 -21.41 -13.26
CA PHE A 889 13.07 -22.09 -12.67
C PHE A 889 13.49 -23.01 -11.53
N ASP A 890 12.79 -22.88 -10.43
CA ASP A 890 12.78 -23.75 -9.26
C ASP A 890 11.40 -24.42 -9.11
N SER A 891 11.23 -25.18 -8.01
CA SER A 891 9.97 -25.89 -7.75
C SER A 891 8.77 -24.94 -7.55
N LEU A 892 9.00 -23.71 -7.10
CA LEU A 892 7.95 -22.72 -6.81
C LEU A 892 7.48 -21.99 -8.07
N THR A 893 8.42 -21.52 -8.88
CA THR A 893 8.18 -20.88 -10.18
C THR A 893 7.55 -21.85 -11.19
N ALA A 894 7.86 -23.15 -11.10
CA ALA A 894 7.20 -24.19 -11.89
C ALA A 894 5.70 -24.31 -11.58
N VAL A 895 5.32 -24.28 -10.30
CA VAL A 895 3.91 -24.31 -9.86
C VAL A 895 3.17 -23.05 -10.33
N GLN A 896 3.81 -21.88 -10.24
CA GLN A 896 3.23 -20.62 -10.71
C GLN A 896 2.97 -20.62 -12.21
N LEU A 897 3.94 -21.06 -13.02
CA LEU A 897 3.79 -21.18 -14.46
C LEU A 897 2.66 -22.12 -14.84
N ARG A 898 2.57 -23.29 -14.18
CA ARG A 898 1.47 -24.24 -14.37
C ARG A 898 0.11 -23.59 -14.07
N ASN A 899 -0.02 -22.88 -12.94
CA ASN A 899 -1.27 -22.23 -12.54
C ASN A 899 -1.68 -21.13 -13.54
N GLN A 900 -0.74 -20.31 -13.99
CA GLN A 900 -0.99 -19.27 -14.99
C GLN A 900 -1.40 -19.86 -16.35
N LEU A 901 -0.71 -20.91 -16.81
CA LEU A 901 -1.06 -21.61 -18.06
C LEU A 901 -2.42 -22.30 -17.97
N GLY A 902 -2.74 -22.93 -16.84
CA GLY A 902 -4.05 -23.54 -16.59
C GLY A 902 -5.17 -22.51 -16.62
N ALA A 903 -4.99 -21.37 -15.95
CA ALA A 903 -5.94 -20.26 -15.97
C ALA A 903 -6.13 -19.66 -17.38
N ALA A 904 -5.03 -19.47 -18.11
CA ALA A 904 -5.05 -18.88 -19.45
C ALA A 904 -5.67 -19.81 -20.50
N THR A 905 -5.53 -21.13 -20.35
CA THR A 905 -5.98 -22.12 -21.35
C THR A 905 -7.29 -22.83 -20.97
N GLY A 906 -7.66 -22.81 -19.69
CA GLY A 906 -8.77 -23.60 -19.16
C GLY A 906 -8.47 -25.11 -19.01
N LEU A 907 -7.22 -25.53 -19.21
CA LEU A 907 -6.79 -26.92 -19.06
C LEU A 907 -6.44 -27.27 -17.61
N ARG A 908 -6.70 -28.53 -17.23
CA ARG A 908 -6.11 -29.14 -16.02
C ARG A 908 -4.74 -29.67 -16.38
N LEU A 909 -3.69 -28.99 -15.92
CA LEU A 909 -2.31 -29.32 -16.24
C LEU A 909 -1.66 -30.14 -15.11
N PRO A 910 -0.91 -31.21 -15.43
CA PRO A 910 -0.26 -32.06 -14.42
C PRO A 910 0.79 -31.30 -13.60
N THR A 911 1.04 -31.77 -12.38
CA THR A 911 2.02 -31.15 -11.46
C THR A 911 3.47 -31.31 -11.94
N THR A 912 3.75 -32.32 -12.76
CA THR A 912 5.06 -32.62 -13.36
C THR A 912 5.32 -31.90 -14.68
N LEU A 913 4.39 -31.05 -15.15
CA LEU A 913 4.40 -30.42 -16.48
C LEU A 913 5.76 -29.81 -16.88
N VAL A 914 6.39 -29.04 -15.98
CA VAL A 914 7.66 -28.34 -16.25
C VAL A 914 8.85 -29.31 -16.34
N PHE A 915 8.76 -30.48 -15.69
CA PHE A 915 9.79 -31.51 -15.74
C PHE A 915 9.64 -32.41 -16.96
N ASP A 916 8.39 -32.75 -17.32
CA ASP A 916 8.07 -33.56 -18.49
C ASP A 916 8.31 -32.78 -19.80
N HIS A 917 8.14 -31.46 -19.75
CA HIS A 917 8.33 -30.54 -20.87
C HIS A 917 9.30 -29.40 -20.48
N PRO A 918 10.62 -29.66 -20.50
CA PRO A 918 11.61 -28.78 -19.88
C PRO A 918 11.94 -27.51 -20.68
N THR A 919 11.29 -27.25 -21.81
CA THR A 919 11.52 -26.07 -22.66
C THR A 919 10.22 -25.38 -23.04
N ALA A 920 10.27 -24.08 -23.35
CA ALA A 920 9.08 -23.33 -23.78
C ALA A 920 8.46 -23.92 -25.06
N ALA A 921 9.29 -24.41 -25.98
CA ALA A 921 8.84 -25.11 -27.18
C ALA A 921 8.11 -26.43 -26.86
N ALA A 922 8.64 -27.24 -25.92
CA ALA A 922 8.02 -28.49 -25.52
C ALA A 922 6.66 -28.27 -24.82
N LEU A 923 6.57 -27.24 -23.95
CA LEU A 923 5.31 -26.85 -23.31
C LEU A 923 4.27 -26.37 -24.33
N ALA A 924 4.67 -25.56 -25.30
CA ALA A 924 3.78 -25.08 -26.35
C ALA A 924 3.22 -26.24 -27.20
N GLU A 925 4.05 -27.25 -27.47
CA GLU A 925 3.63 -28.45 -28.21
C GLU A 925 2.67 -29.33 -27.40
N TYR A 926 2.92 -29.48 -26.10
CA TYR A 926 1.99 -30.16 -25.19
C TYR A 926 0.61 -29.47 -25.15
N LEU A 927 0.58 -28.14 -24.96
CA LEU A 927 -0.67 -27.37 -24.98
C LEU A 927 -1.39 -27.47 -26.34
N ARG A 928 -0.64 -27.57 -27.44
CA ARG A 928 -1.20 -27.76 -28.79
C ARG A 928 -1.88 -29.13 -28.91
N ALA A 929 -1.26 -30.19 -28.39
CA ALA A 929 -1.84 -31.53 -28.41
C ALA A 929 -3.16 -31.61 -27.62
N GLU A 930 -3.25 -30.90 -26.49
CA GLU A 930 -4.45 -30.85 -25.63
C GLU A 930 -5.56 -29.94 -26.20
N LEU A 931 -5.21 -28.78 -26.79
CA LEU A 931 -6.19 -27.80 -27.29
C LEU A 931 -6.59 -28.01 -28.74
N ALA A 932 -5.70 -28.51 -29.59
CA ALA A 932 -5.96 -28.81 -30.99
C ALA A 932 -5.50 -30.25 -31.27
N PRO A 933 -6.18 -31.26 -30.67
CA PRO A 933 -5.95 -32.63 -31.07
C PRO A 933 -6.14 -32.66 -32.58
N ALA A 934 -5.13 -33.14 -33.30
CA ALA A 934 -5.27 -33.39 -34.73
C ALA A 934 -6.60 -34.13 -34.92
N GLU A 935 -7.35 -33.84 -35.98
CA GLU A 935 -8.37 -34.79 -36.44
C GLU A 935 -7.63 -36.10 -36.64
N ALA A 936 -7.64 -36.92 -35.60
CA ALA A 936 -7.06 -38.22 -35.64
C ALA A 936 -7.92 -38.90 -36.68
N ASP A 937 -7.30 -39.24 -37.80
CA ASP A 937 -7.68 -40.46 -38.47
C ASP A 937 -7.77 -41.50 -37.35
N GLY A 938 -8.99 -41.82 -36.91
CA GLY A 938 -9.23 -42.59 -35.70
C GLY A 938 -8.49 -43.93 -35.73
N HIS A 939 -8.11 -44.35 -36.94
CA HIS A 939 -7.20 -45.43 -37.23
C HIS A 939 -5.77 -45.20 -36.70
N ALA A 940 -5.13 -44.07 -36.97
CA ALA A 940 -3.74 -43.80 -36.59
C ALA A 940 -3.56 -43.66 -35.06
N ALA A 941 -4.50 -42.99 -34.38
CA ALA A 941 -4.48 -42.88 -32.92
C ALA A 941 -4.75 -44.22 -32.23
N LEU A 942 -5.66 -45.03 -32.76
CA LEU A 942 -5.92 -46.38 -32.27
C LEU A 942 -4.70 -47.30 -32.49
N MET A 943 -4.01 -47.19 -33.62
CA MET A 943 -2.79 -47.96 -33.91
C MET A 943 -1.61 -47.54 -33.02
N ALA A 944 -1.48 -46.26 -32.69
CA ALA A 944 -0.47 -45.77 -31.75
C ALA A 944 -0.73 -46.30 -30.32
N GLU A 945 -1.99 -46.34 -29.87
CA GLU A 945 -2.31 -46.94 -28.57
C GLU A 945 -2.16 -48.45 -28.52
N LEU A 946 -2.53 -49.15 -29.60
CA LEU A 946 -2.26 -50.59 -29.71
C LEU A 946 -0.75 -50.88 -29.66
N SER A 947 0.08 -50.03 -30.28
CA SER A 947 1.54 -50.17 -30.23
C SER A 947 2.11 -49.90 -28.84
N ARG A 948 1.58 -48.91 -28.10
CA ARG A 948 1.95 -48.66 -26.69
C ARG A 948 1.55 -49.82 -25.79
N LEU A 949 0.34 -50.34 -25.95
CA LEU A 949 -0.15 -51.52 -25.23
C LEU A 949 0.72 -52.75 -25.50
N GLU A 950 1.10 -52.99 -26.76
CA GLU A 950 1.98 -54.09 -27.16
C GLU A 950 3.38 -53.97 -26.52
N ALA A 951 3.93 -52.75 -26.46
CA ALA A 951 5.20 -52.47 -25.80
C ALA A 951 5.11 -52.67 -24.27
N SER A 952 4.02 -52.23 -23.63
CA SER A 952 3.79 -52.41 -22.19
C SER A 952 3.58 -53.89 -21.80
N VAL A 953 2.87 -54.66 -22.62
CA VAL A 953 2.68 -56.12 -22.43
C VAL A 953 3.97 -56.90 -22.68
N SER A 954 4.86 -56.40 -23.55
CA SER A 954 6.17 -57.01 -23.82
C SER A 954 7.22 -56.68 -22.75
N GLY A 955 7.09 -55.52 -22.07
CA GLY A 955 8.01 -55.06 -21.03
C GLY A 955 7.72 -55.59 -19.62
N VAL A 956 6.50 -56.08 -19.36
CA VAL A 956 6.07 -56.61 -18.06
C VAL A 956 5.52 -58.02 -18.29
N LEU A 957 6.12 -59.05 -17.69
CA LEU A 957 5.45 -60.34 -17.53
C LEU A 957 4.62 -60.27 -16.23
N PRO A 958 3.27 -60.14 -16.27
CA PRO A 958 2.48 -60.14 -15.06
C PRO A 958 2.51 -61.54 -14.42
N ALA A 959 2.29 -61.61 -13.11
CA ALA A 959 2.04 -62.86 -12.40
C ALA A 959 0.90 -63.66 -13.09
N PRO A 960 0.87 -65.01 -13.01
CA PRO A 960 -0.07 -65.86 -13.74
C PRO A 960 -1.55 -65.46 -13.59
N GLU A 961 -1.91 -64.91 -12.42
CA GLU A 961 -3.25 -64.47 -12.05
C GLU A 961 -3.66 -63.16 -12.77
N ALA A 962 -2.74 -62.20 -12.93
CA ALA A 962 -2.99 -60.94 -13.64
C ALA A 962 -3.05 -61.11 -15.17
N ARG A 963 -2.46 -62.18 -15.70
CA ARG A 963 -2.49 -62.50 -17.15
C ARG A 963 -3.90 -62.82 -17.63
N GLY A 964 -4.71 -63.51 -16.82
CA GLY A 964 -6.09 -63.87 -17.17
C GLY A 964 -7.01 -62.65 -17.32
N GLU A 965 -6.87 -61.66 -16.43
CA GLU A 965 -7.68 -60.45 -16.45
C GLU A 965 -7.37 -59.55 -17.65
N VAL A 966 -6.10 -59.46 -18.05
CA VAL A 966 -5.67 -58.73 -19.24
C VAL A 966 -6.20 -59.38 -20.52
N VAL A 967 -6.13 -60.71 -20.63
CA VAL A 967 -6.65 -61.45 -21.79
C VAL A 967 -8.17 -61.27 -21.93
N LEU A 968 -8.93 -61.38 -20.85
CA LEU A 968 -10.39 -61.19 -20.87
C LEU A 968 -10.78 -59.77 -21.31
N ARG A 969 -10.06 -58.75 -20.85
CA ARG A 969 -10.31 -57.35 -21.28
C ARG A 969 -9.99 -57.15 -22.77
N LEU A 970 -8.93 -57.77 -23.28
CA LEU A 970 -8.57 -57.68 -24.71
C LEU A 970 -9.61 -58.39 -25.60
N GLN A 971 -10.09 -59.57 -25.19
CA GLN A 971 -11.17 -60.27 -25.90
C GLN A 971 -12.49 -59.46 -25.90
N ALA A 972 -12.80 -58.76 -24.80
CA ALA A 972 -13.98 -57.88 -24.75
C ALA A 972 -13.86 -56.68 -25.71
N ILE A 973 -12.66 -56.12 -25.87
CA ILE A 973 -12.38 -55.05 -26.82
C ILE A 973 -12.46 -55.57 -28.27
N MET A 974 -11.93 -56.76 -28.56
CA MET A 974 -12.04 -57.41 -29.88
C MET A 974 -13.50 -57.66 -30.28
N ARG A 975 -14.34 -58.14 -29.35
CA ARG A 975 -15.78 -58.31 -29.59
C ARG A 975 -16.50 -57.00 -29.90
N ARG A 976 -16.12 -55.90 -29.27
CA ARG A 976 -16.65 -54.56 -29.56
C ARG A 976 -16.22 -54.02 -30.93
N LEU A 977 -15.01 -54.36 -31.39
CA LEU A 977 -14.47 -53.90 -32.69
C LEU A 977 -14.97 -54.70 -33.89
N GLY A 978 -15.40 -55.95 -33.70
CA GLY A 978 -15.92 -56.83 -34.78
C GLY A 978 -17.34 -56.52 -35.27
N GLY A 979 -17.99 -55.46 -34.77
CA GLY A 979 -19.38 -55.13 -35.09
C GLY A 979 -19.57 -54.54 -36.49
N GLY A 980 -19.53 -55.38 -37.53
CA GLY A 980 -19.82 -54.92 -38.89
C GLY A 980 -19.64 -55.94 -40.02
N ASN A 981 -20.34 -57.07 -39.98
CA ASN A 981 -21.04 -57.66 -41.15
C ASN A 981 -21.67 -59.01 -40.81
N GLY A 982 -22.99 -59.08 -40.89
CA GLY A 982 -23.73 -60.35 -40.83
C GLY A 982 -25.08 -60.22 -40.15
N SER A 983 -26.08 -59.78 -40.88
CA SER A 983 -27.49 -59.86 -40.50
C SER A 983 -27.90 -61.30 -40.12
N ALA A 984 -28.29 -61.51 -38.87
CA ALA A 984 -29.23 -62.56 -38.49
C ALA A 984 -30.08 -62.04 -37.34
N GLU A 985 -31.40 -61.99 -37.54
CA GLU A 985 -32.37 -61.74 -36.48
C GLU A 985 -32.18 -62.73 -35.32
N PRO A 986 -32.54 -62.38 -34.08
CA PRO A 986 -32.60 -63.34 -32.98
C PRO A 986 -33.76 -64.31 -33.22
N GLY A 987 -33.47 -65.42 -33.90
CA GLY A 987 -34.35 -66.57 -33.95
C GLY A 987 -34.37 -67.26 -32.59
N ALA A 988 -35.56 -67.43 -32.04
CA ALA A 988 -35.82 -68.17 -30.81
C ALA A 988 -35.08 -69.51 -30.79
N VAL A 989 -34.32 -69.76 -29.72
CA VAL A 989 -33.73 -71.08 -29.48
C VAL A 989 -34.86 -72.03 -29.08
N ASP A 990 -35.13 -72.97 -29.97
CA ASP A 990 -36.07 -74.06 -29.73
C ASP A 990 -35.49 -74.95 -28.62
N ALA A 991 -36.20 -75.05 -27.49
CA ALA A 991 -35.79 -75.83 -26.31
C ALA A 991 -35.72 -77.36 -26.58
N ALA A 992 -35.95 -77.80 -27.83
CA ALA A 992 -35.94 -79.20 -28.25
C ALA A 992 -34.58 -79.68 -28.82
N VAL A 993 -33.58 -78.81 -29.00
CA VAL A 993 -32.26 -79.21 -29.57
C VAL A 993 -31.21 -79.51 -28.49
N LEU A 994 -31.42 -79.06 -27.25
CA LEU A 994 -30.51 -79.28 -26.12
C LEU A 994 -30.63 -80.67 -25.47
N GLU A 995 -31.64 -81.47 -25.82
CA GLU A 995 -31.81 -82.82 -25.26
C GLU A 995 -31.23 -83.95 -26.14
N SER A 996 -30.65 -83.63 -27.31
CA SER A 996 -30.08 -84.64 -28.22
C SER A 996 -28.66 -84.36 -28.73
N ALA A 997 -27.99 -83.32 -28.21
CA ALA A 997 -26.61 -83.01 -28.57
C ALA A 997 -25.64 -83.90 -27.80
N SER A 998 -24.63 -84.44 -28.49
CA SER A 998 -23.57 -85.23 -27.85
C SER A 998 -22.60 -84.34 -27.07
N ASP A 999 -21.94 -84.88 -26.05
CA ASP A 999 -20.95 -84.13 -25.23
C ASP A 999 -19.89 -83.46 -26.12
N GLU A 1000 -19.49 -84.10 -27.22
CA GLU A 1000 -18.53 -83.58 -28.20
C GLU A 1000 -19.04 -82.34 -28.96
N GLU A 1001 -20.33 -82.28 -29.30
CA GLU A 1001 -20.95 -81.12 -29.97
C GLU A 1001 -21.17 -79.95 -29.00
N ILE A 1002 -21.37 -80.24 -27.70
CA ILE A 1002 -21.46 -79.22 -26.65
C ILE A 1002 -20.08 -78.59 -26.38
N PHE A 1003 -19.02 -79.40 -26.37
CA PHE A 1003 -17.65 -78.89 -26.23
C PHE A 1003 -17.20 -78.10 -27.45
N GLU A 1004 -17.57 -78.52 -28.68
CA GLU A 1004 -17.24 -77.77 -29.90
C GLU A 1004 -17.97 -76.42 -29.97
N PHE A 1005 -19.19 -76.33 -29.41
CA PHE A 1005 -19.92 -75.06 -29.29
C PHE A 1005 -19.30 -74.12 -28.25
N ILE A 1006 -18.83 -74.65 -27.12
CA ILE A 1006 -18.17 -73.87 -26.06
C ILE A 1006 -16.78 -73.37 -26.50
N ASP A 1007 -16.01 -74.19 -27.23
CA ASP A 1007 -14.70 -73.79 -27.76
C ASP A 1007 -14.80 -72.75 -28.90
N SER A 1008 -15.97 -72.59 -29.52
CA SER A 1008 -16.21 -71.57 -30.55
C SER A 1008 -16.59 -70.18 -29.99
N GLU A 1009 -16.91 -70.07 -28.70
CA GLU A 1009 -17.41 -68.85 -28.03
C GLU A 1009 -16.51 -68.33 -26.88
N LEU A 1010 -15.41 -69.03 -26.54
CA LEU A 1010 -14.37 -68.60 -25.58
C LEU A 1010 -13.13 -68.02 -26.29
#